data_AF-A0AAD2AXP2-F1
#
_entry.id   AF-A0AAD2AXP2-F1
#
_cell.length_a   1.000
_cell.length_b   1.000
_cell.length_c   1.000
_cell.angle_alpha   90.00
_cell.angle_beta   90.00
_cell.angle_gamma   90.00
#
_symmetry.space_group_name_H-M   'P 1'
#
loop_
_entity.id
_entity.type
_entity.pdbx_description
1 polymer ?
#
loop_
_entity_poly.entity_id
_entity_poly.type
_entity_poly.pdbx_seq_one_letter_code
_entity_poly.pdbx_strand_id
1 'polypeptide(L)'
;MDMDYEGAAEIERAWREGLTPDPLLTVSEWSDRHRMLSSKASAEPGRWRTSRTPYLKAIMDCLSPTSPVERVVFMKAAQLGATEMGSNWIGYVIHHAPGPMMAVWPTVEMAKRNSKQRIDPLIEESAALAELIAPARSRDSGNTILAKEFRGGVLVMTGANSAVGLRSMPVRYLFLDEVDGYPLDVEGEGDAISLAEARTRTFARRKIFIVSTPTISGASAIEREYEASDQRRYFVPCPHCSHRQWLRFEQLRWDKGAPETAAYICESCDESIAEHHKTWMLEHGEWRAMISDGPGKTAGFHLSSLYSPVGWRSWRDIAAAWESSVNKESGSAAAIKTFKNTELGETWVEEGEAPDWQRLVERREDYRIGTVPQGGLLLVGAADVQKDRIEASIWAFGRGKESWLVEHRVLMGDTARDAVWKRLAELIAENWTHASGAAMPLARFALDTGFATQEAYAFVRACRDSRVMAVKGVPRGAALIGTPTAIDVSQGGKKLRRGIKVYTVAVGIAKLEFYNNLRKSADVSEDGVTTVYPTGFVHLPKIDAEFIQQLCAEQLITRRDRNGFPVREWQKMRERNEALDCYVYARAAASSAGLDRFEERHWRELERQLGMERPPDEPPPIQTFDPDEATQRGGLAVSATPSRRRVIRSRWLR
;
A
#
# COMPACT_ATOMS: atom_id res chain seq x y z
N MET A 1 -24.31 0.52 -72.47
CA MET A 1 -24.62 1.95 -72.31
C MET A 1 -23.28 2.59 -72.02
N ASP A 2 -22.60 3.09 -73.05
CA ASP A 2 -21.27 3.68 -72.90
C ASP A 2 -21.41 4.96 -72.08
N MET A 3 -21.03 4.89 -70.81
CA MET A 3 -21.01 6.04 -69.91
C MET A 3 -19.68 6.77 -70.08
N ASP A 4 -19.52 7.45 -71.21
CA ASP A 4 -18.31 8.23 -71.54
C ASP A 4 -18.50 9.69 -71.09
N TYR A 5 -18.67 9.89 -69.77
CA TYR A 5 -18.63 11.22 -69.15
C TYR A 5 -17.48 11.32 -68.15
N GLU A 6 -16.86 12.49 -68.07
CA GLU A 6 -15.78 12.79 -67.15
C GLU A 6 -16.24 12.54 -65.70
N GLY A 7 -15.60 11.61 -64.98
CA GLY A 7 -16.03 11.16 -63.65
C GLY A 7 -16.68 9.77 -63.59
N ALA A 8 -16.99 9.14 -64.73
CA ALA A 8 -17.66 7.84 -64.75
C ALA A 8 -16.81 6.73 -64.11
N ALA A 9 -15.49 6.75 -64.33
CA ALA A 9 -14.56 5.80 -63.74
C ALA A 9 -14.43 5.98 -62.21
N GLU A 10 -14.44 7.23 -61.72
CA GLU A 10 -14.43 7.54 -60.29
C GLU A 10 -15.70 7.08 -59.59
N ILE A 11 -16.86 7.29 -60.22
CA ILE A 11 -18.17 6.85 -59.71
C ILE A 11 -18.25 5.32 -59.73
N GLU A 12 -17.80 4.67 -60.79
CA GLU A 12 -17.76 3.20 -60.87
C GLU A 12 -16.82 2.62 -59.81
N ARG A 13 -15.63 3.20 -59.61
CA ARG A 13 -14.71 2.81 -58.55
C ARG A 13 -15.34 2.96 -57.17
N ALA A 14 -15.91 4.12 -56.87
CA ALA A 14 -16.56 4.37 -55.57
C ALA A 14 -17.75 3.43 -55.34
N TRP A 15 -18.51 3.11 -56.38
CA TRP A 15 -19.62 2.15 -56.33
C TRP A 15 -19.12 0.72 -56.07
N ARG A 16 -18.08 0.27 -56.78
CA ARG A 16 -17.44 -1.04 -56.56
C ARG A 16 -16.81 -1.15 -55.18
N GLU A 17 -16.15 -0.10 -54.70
CA GLU A 17 -15.63 0.00 -53.34
C GLU A 17 -16.76 -0.13 -52.31
N GLY A 18 -17.87 0.59 -52.49
CA GLY A 18 -19.03 0.51 -51.59
C GLY A 18 -19.77 -0.84 -51.61
N LEU A 19 -19.67 -1.61 -52.69
CA LEU A 19 -20.23 -2.97 -52.80
C LEU A 19 -19.29 -4.07 -52.28
N THR A 20 -18.00 -3.77 -52.12
CA THR A 20 -17.02 -4.74 -51.64
C THR A 20 -17.17 -4.86 -50.12
N PRO A 21 -17.52 -6.04 -49.57
CA PRO A 21 -17.62 -6.20 -48.12
C PRO A 21 -16.28 -5.90 -47.45
N ASP A 22 -16.30 -5.13 -46.36
CA ASP A 22 -15.10 -4.93 -45.56
C ASP A 22 -14.54 -6.29 -45.11
N PRO A 23 -13.22 -6.52 -45.25
CA PRO A 23 -12.64 -7.79 -44.85
C PRO A 23 -12.87 -8.01 -43.34
N LEU A 24 -13.13 -9.25 -42.91
CA LEU A 24 -13.29 -9.53 -41.48
C LEU A 24 -11.91 -9.65 -40.80
N LEU A 25 -11.22 -8.53 -40.61
CA LEU A 25 -9.92 -8.49 -39.92
C LEU A 25 -10.10 -8.27 -38.42
N THR A 26 -9.34 -9.01 -37.61
CA THR A 26 -9.13 -8.66 -36.21
C THR A 26 -8.08 -7.54 -36.07
N VAL A 27 -7.99 -6.94 -34.89
CA VAL A 27 -6.99 -5.90 -34.60
C VAL A 27 -5.56 -6.43 -34.82
N SER A 28 -5.27 -7.68 -34.42
CA SER A 28 -3.93 -8.27 -34.62
C SER A 28 -3.61 -8.47 -36.10
N GLU A 29 -4.54 -9.03 -36.88
CA GLU A 29 -4.37 -9.29 -38.32
C GLU A 29 -4.21 -8.00 -39.12
N TRP A 30 -4.99 -6.97 -38.76
CA TRP A 30 -4.82 -5.63 -39.33
C TRP A 30 -3.44 -5.05 -39.01
N SER A 31 -2.98 -5.20 -37.77
CA SER A 31 -1.67 -4.71 -37.34
C SER A 31 -0.56 -5.39 -38.14
N ASP A 32 -0.59 -6.72 -38.24
CA ASP A 32 0.35 -7.47 -39.06
C ASP A 32 0.27 -7.09 -40.54
N ARG A 33 -0.87 -6.63 -41.05
CA ARG A 33 -1.02 -6.22 -42.46
C ARG A 33 -0.56 -4.78 -42.74
N HIS A 34 -0.88 -3.84 -41.86
CA HIS A 34 -0.84 -2.41 -42.18
C HIS A 34 0.06 -1.58 -41.27
N ARG A 35 0.33 -2.03 -40.03
CA ARG A 35 1.05 -1.22 -39.06
C ARG A 35 2.54 -1.14 -39.39
N MET A 36 3.05 0.09 -39.46
CA MET A 36 4.48 0.40 -39.50
C MET A 36 4.93 1.02 -38.18
N LEU A 37 6.11 0.60 -37.71
CA LEU A 37 6.78 1.11 -36.52
C LEU A 37 7.90 2.07 -36.92
N SER A 38 7.85 3.26 -36.35
CA SER A 38 8.82 4.32 -36.57
C SER A 38 10.14 4.08 -35.87
N SER A 39 11.23 4.47 -36.53
CA SER A 39 12.55 4.58 -35.91
C SER A 39 12.60 5.64 -34.81
N LYS A 40 11.63 6.57 -34.76
CA LYS A 40 11.52 7.58 -33.70
C LYS A 40 11.07 7.01 -32.35
N ALA A 41 10.29 5.92 -32.36
CA ALA A 41 9.59 5.41 -31.18
C ALA A 41 9.78 3.91 -30.90
N SER A 42 10.34 3.16 -31.85
CA SER A 42 10.57 1.71 -31.76
C SER A 42 12.06 1.37 -31.90
N ALA A 43 12.52 0.42 -31.07
CA ALA A 43 13.84 -0.18 -31.18
C ALA A 43 13.96 -1.12 -32.40
N GLU A 44 12.82 -1.68 -32.85
CA GLU A 44 12.71 -2.51 -34.04
C GLU A 44 11.78 -1.80 -35.04
N PRO A 45 12.29 -0.87 -35.88
CA PRO A 45 11.48 -0.20 -36.89
C PRO A 45 11.08 -1.15 -38.02
N GLY A 46 10.02 -0.79 -38.73
CA GLY A 46 9.48 -1.57 -39.83
C GLY A 46 8.10 -2.13 -39.53
N ARG A 47 7.67 -3.15 -40.29
CA ARG A 47 6.32 -3.68 -40.16
C ARG A 47 6.11 -4.36 -38.80
N TRP A 48 4.98 -4.07 -38.16
CA TRP A 48 4.58 -4.76 -36.93
C TRP A 48 4.51 -6.26 -37.17
N ARG A 49 4.97 -7.03 -36.18
CA ARG A 49 4.91 -8.50 -36.18
C ARG A 49 4.37 -8.97 -34.85
N THR A 50 3.11 -9.41 -34.83
CA THR A 50 2.48 -10.02 -33.66
C THR A 50 3.24 -11.27 -33.23
N SER A 51 3.93 -11.97 -34.15
CA SER A 51 4.81 -13.09 -33.81
C SER A 51 5.97 -12.73 -32.88
N ARG A 52 6.40 -11.45 -32.81
CA ARG A 52 7.39 -11.01 -31.80
C ARG A 52 6.80 -10.91 -30.41
N THR A 53 5.49 -10.69 -30.29
CA THR A 53 4.76 -10.57 -29.02
C THR A 53 3.46 -11.39 -29.05
N PRO A 54 3.53 -12.74 -29.17
CA PRO A 54 2.35 -13.58 -29.40
C PRO A 54 1.26 -13.42 -28.35
N TYR A 55 1.64 -13.15 -27.10
CA TYR A 55 0.74 -12.89 -25.99
C TYR A 55 -0.20 -11.69 -26.22
N LEU A 56 0.17 -10.71 -27.03
CA LEU A 56 -0.69 -9.55 -27.35
C LEU A 56 -1.81 -9.89 -28.32
N LYS A 57 -1.69 -10.99 -29.09
CA LYS A 57 -2.66 -11.37 -30.14
C LYS A 57 -4.08 -11.46 -29.58
N ALA A 58 -4.28 -12.28 -28.57
CA ALA A 58 -5.59 -12.50 -27.98
C ALA A 58 -6.18 -11.23 -27.33
N ILE A 59 -5.32 -10.37 -26.76
CA ILE A 59 -5.73 -9.11 -26.14
C ILE A 59 -6.23 -8.14 -27.22
N MET A 60 -5.47 -7.98 -28.31
CA MET A 60 -5.88 -7.21 -29.49
C MET A 60 -7.19 -7.74 -30.07
N ASP A 61 -7.30 -9.05 -30.22
CA ASP A 61 -8.49 -9.66 -30.83
C ASP A 61 -9.74 -9.43 -29.96
N CYS A 62 -9.61 -9.38 -28.62
CA CYS A 62 -10.70 -9.00 -27.72
C CYS A 62 -11.23 -7.57 -27.97
N LEU A 63 -10.36 -6.66 -28.42
CA LEU A 63 -10.71 -5.27 -28.77
C LEU A 63 -11.43 -5.15 -30.13
N SER A 64 -11.41 -6.20 -30.96
CA SER A 64 -12.11 -6.22 -32.25
C SER A 64 -13.62 -6.10 -32.06
N PRO A 65 -14.36 -5.37 -32.91
CA PRO A 65 -15.81 -5.22 -32.81
C PRO A 65 -16.61 -6.53 -32.86
N THR A 66 -16.03 -7.58 -33.44
CA THR A 66 -16.60 -8.94 -33.54
C THR A 66 -16.52 -9.72 -32.22
N SER A 67 -15.60 -9.36 -31.32
CA SER A 67 -15.50 -9.98 -30.01
C SER A 67 -16.66 -9.56 -29.10
N PRO A 68 -17.23 -10.46 -28.28
CA PRO A 68 -18.27 -10.13 -27.30
C PRO A 68 -17.75 -9.35 -26.07
N VAL A 69 -16.43 -9.30 -25.87
CA VAL A 69 -15.80 -8.61 -24.72
C VAL A 69 -15.98 -7.09 -24.86
N GLU A 70 -16.59 -6.42 -23.89
CA GLU A 70 -16.72 -4.96 -23.89
C GLU A 70 -15.56 -4.27 -23.19
N ARG A 71 -14.99 -4.90 -22.15
CA ARG A 71 -13.92 -4.33 -21.33
C ARG A 71 -12.71 -5.26 -21.33
N VAL A 72 -11.54 -4.72 -21.70
CA VAL A 72 -10.26 -5.41 -21.69
C VAL A 72 -9.37 -4.73 -20.67
N VAL A 73 -8.92 -5.46 -19.66
CA VAL A 73 -8.04 -4.97 -18.60
C VAL A 73 -6.68 -5.63 -18.76
N PHE A 74 -5.58 -4.88 -18.73
CA PHE A 74 -4.24 -5.43 -18.84
C PHE A 74 -3.33 -4.89 -17.72
N MET A 75 -3.14 -5.69 -16.67
CA MET A 75 -2.22 -5.43 -15.57
C MET A 75 -0.88 -6.07 -15.89
N LYS A 76 0.17 -5.27 -16.12
CA LYS A 76 1.38 -5.82 -16.72
C LYS A 76 2.68 -5.21 -16.19
N ALA A 77 3.81 -5.84 -16.46
CA ALA A 77 5.14 -5.28 -16.22
C ALA A 77 5.53 -4.19 -17.25
N ALA A 78 6.57 -3.41 -16.99
CA ALA A 78 7.05 -2.39 -17.90
C ALA A 78 7.48 -2.98 -19.26
N GLN A 79 7.35 -2.20 -20.34
CA GLN A 79 7.90 -2.51 -21.66
C GLN A 79 7.43 -3.80 -22.37
N LEU A 80 6.21 -4.28 -22.08
CA LEU A 80 5.60 -5.45 -22.75
C LEU A 80 4.72 -5.09 -23.98
N GLY A 81 4.95 -3.95 -24.62
CA GLY A 81 4.24 -3.57 -25.87
C GLY A 81 2.80 -3.08 -25.71
N ALA A 82 2.30 -2.86 -24.50
CA ALA A 82 0.92 -2.44 -24.21
C ALA A 82 0.49 -1.12 -24.91
N THR A 83 1.28 -0.06 -24.84
CA THR A 83 0.94 1.22 -25.49
C THR A 83 0.97 1.12 -27.01
N GLU A 84 1.88 0.30 -27.57
CA GLU A 84 1.92 0.03 -29.01
C GLU A 84 0.70 -0.77 -29.46
N MET A 85 0.24 -1.72 -28.64
CA MET A 85 -1.02 -2.43 -28.84
C MET A 85 -2.23 -1.49 -28.81
N GLY A 86 -2.27 -0.52 -27.88
CA GLY A 86 -3.29 0.53 -27.88
C GLY A 86 -3.24 1.39 -29.15
N SER A 87 -2.04 1.70 -29.65
CA SER A 87 -1.83 2.44 -30.90
C SER A 87 -2.27 1.62 -32.13
N ASN A 88 -2.02 0.31 -32.13
CA ASN A 88 -2.53 -0.62 -33.15
C ASN A 88 -4.06 -0.60 -33.19
N TRP A 89 -4.69 -0.60 -32.02
CA TRP A 89 -6.15 -0.53 -31.92
C TRP A 89 -6.70 0.81 -32.40
N ILE A 90 -6.04 1.93 -32.09
CA ILE A 90 -6.38 3.25 -32.67
C ILE A 90 -6.33 3.19 -34.20
N GLY A 91 -5.25 2.67 -34.77
CA GLY A 91 -5.09 2.54 -36.22
C GLY A 91 -6.19 1.66 -36.84
N TYR A 92 -6.49 0.52 -36.21
CA TYR A 92 -7.59 -0.34 -36.62
C TYR A 92 -8.93 0.40 -36.61
N VAL A 93 -9.23 1.17 -35.57
CA VAL A 93 -10.48 1.95 -35.49
C VAL A 93 -10.54 2.99 -36.61
N ILE A 94 -9.46 3.72 -36.89
CA ILE A 94 -9.42 4.73 -37.96
C ILE A 94 -9.68 4.08 -39.33
N HIS A 95 -9.01 2.96 -39.63
CA HIS A 95 -9.07 2.33 -40.94
C HIS A 95 -10.31 1.46 -41.13
N HIS A 96 -10.65 0.64 -40.15
CA HIS A 96 -11.49 -0.54 -40.36
C HIS A 96 -12.82 -0.50 -39.60
N ALA A 97 -12.90 0.24 -38.50
CA ALA A 97 -14.11 0.29 -37.69
C ALA A 97 -14.38 1.72 -37.17
N PRO A 98 -14.49 2.72 -38.07
CA PRO A 98 -14.51 4.12 -37.70
C PRO A 98 -15.65 4.45 -36.74
N GLY A 99 -15.33 5.33 -35.79
CA GLY A 99 -16.25 5.79 -34.78
C GLY A 99 -15.57 6.74 -33.80
N PRO A 100 -16.33 7.37 -32.90
CA PRO A 100 -15.78 8.27 -31.90
C PRO A 100 -14.94 7.48 -30.89
N MET A 101 -13.67 7.84 -30.76
CA MET A 101 -12.70 7.23 -29.86
C MET A 101 -12.08 8.29 -28.94
N MET A 102 -11.90 7.95 -27.67
CA MET A 102 -11.10 8.74 -26.74
C MET A 102 -9.94 7.91 -26.22
N ALA A 103 -8.75 8.51 -26.22
CA ALA A 103 -7.57 7.98 -25.58
C ALA A 103 -7.14 8.91 -24.43
N VAL A 104 -6.85 8.34 -23.27
CA VAL A 104 -6.58 9.05 -22.03
C VAL A 104 -5.19 8.65 -21.52
N TRP A 105 -4.42 9.66 -21.12
CA TRP A 105 -3.11 9.51 -20.48
C TRP A 105 -3.15 10.16 -19.10
N PRO A 106 -2.16 9.93 -18.21
CA PRO A 106 -2.17 10.50 -16.87
C PRO A 106 -2.30 12.02 -16.83
N THR A 107 -1.65 12.71 -17.78
CA THR A 107 -1.71 14.17 -17.90
C THR A 107 -1.91 14.63 -19.35
N VAL A 108 -2.47 15.84 -19.52
CA VAL A 108 -2.64 16.46 -20.84
C VAL A 108 -1.30 16.62 -21.57
N GLU A 109 -0.20 16.91 -20.86
CA GLU A 109 1.12 17.03 -21.48
C GLU A 109 1.66 15.68 -21.96
N MET A 110 1.37 14.59 -21.24
CA MET A 110 1.66 13.24 -21.72
C MET A 110 0.81 12.85 -22.93
N ALA A 111 -0.45 13.26 -22.99
CA ALA A 111 -1.30 13.06 -24.17
C ALA A 111 -0.72 13.79 -25.40
N LYS A 112 -0.32 15.06 -25.26
CA LYS A 112 0.33 15.82 -26.34
C LYS A 112 1.63 15.16 -26.81
N ARG A 113 2.44 14.67 -25.86
CA ARG A 113 3.69 13.96 -26.17
C ARG A 113 3.43 12.66 -26.93
N ASN A 114 2.51 11.84 -26.46
CA ASN A 114 2.15 10.59 -27.12
C ASN A 114 1.53 10.81 -28.50
N SER A 115 0.71 11.85 -28.68
CA SER A 115 0.23 12.20 -30.02
C SER A 115 1.40 12.44 -30.97
N LYS A 116 2.34 13.31 -30.61
CA LYS A 116 3.46 13.67 -31.50
C LYS A 116 4.47 12.54 -31.73
N GLN A 117 4.70 11.72 -30.71
CA GLN A 117 5.78 10.71 -30.73
C GLN A 117 5.30 9.33 -31.18
N ARG A 118 4.01 9.01 -31.05
CA ARG A 118 3.46 7.68 -31.39
C ARG A 118 2.34 7.75 -32.41
N ILE A 119 1.33 8.58 -32.18
CA ILE A 119 0.13 8.61 -33.04
C ILE A 119 0.40 9.28 -34.38
N ASP A 120 1.08 10.43 -34.41
CA ASP A 120 1.44 11.11 -35.66
C ASP A 120 2.34 10.19 -36.53
N PRO A 121 3.43 9.57 -36.02
CA PRO A 121 4.20 8.60 -36.80
C PRO A 121 3.40 7.35 -37.21
N LEU A 122 2.49 6.84 -36.37
CA LEU A 122 1.60 5.74 -36.74
C LEU A 122 0.82 6.08 -38.02
N ILE A 123 0.24 7.28 -38.08
CA ILE A 123 -0.56 7.74 -39.20
C ILE A 123 0.32 7.98 -40.43
N GLU A 124 1.44 8.69 -40.26
CA GLU A 124 2.35 9.08 -41.35
C GLU A 124 3.01 7.87 -42.02
N GLU A 125 3.41 6.86 -41.25
CA GLU A 125 4.20 5.74 -41.76
C GLU A 125 3.35 4.55 -42.20
N SER A 126 2.11 4.45 -41.73
CA SER A 126 1.17 3.41 -42.17
C SER A 126 0.35 3.96 -43.33
N ALA A 127 0.68 3.55 -44.56
CA ALA A 127 0.03 4.06 -45.79
C ALA A 127 -1.51 4.04 -45.74
N ALA A 128 -2.08 2.96 -45.17
CA ALA A 128 -3.52 2.80 -45.01
C ALA A 128 -4.18 3.86 -44.09
N LEU A 129 -3.41 4.54 -43.23
CA LEU A 129 -3.89 5.63 -42.37
C LEU A 129 -3.60 7.00 -42.96
N ALA A 130 -2.44 7.17 -43.61
CA ALA A 130 -2.04 8.43 -44.23
C ALA A 130 -3.05 8.93 -45.28
N GLU A 131 -3.70 8.02 -45.98
CA GLU A 131 -4.74 8.34 -46.97
C GLU A 131 -6.08 8.79 -46.33
N LEU A 132 -6.32 8.41 -45.07
CA LEU A 132 -7.60 8.64 -44.38
C LEU A 132 -7.60 9.90 -43.51
N ILE A 133 -6.43 10.36 -43.09
CA ILE A 133 -6.28 11.54 -42.23
C ILE A 133 -5.56 12.62 -43.03
N ALA A 134 -6.27 13.73 -43.27
CA ALA A 134 -5.70 14.87 -43.98
C ALA A 134 -4.48 15.44 -43.22
N PRO A 135 -3.41 15.83 -43.94
CA PRO A 135 -2.24 16.45 -43.33
C PRO A 135 -2.65 17.76 -42.63
N ALA A 136 -2.07 18.01 -41.46
CA ALA A 136 -2.39 19.20 -40.66
C ALA A 136 -2.00 20.49 -41.42
N ARG A 137 -2.96 21.13 -42.09
CA ARG A 137 -2.80 22.44 -42.74
C ARG A 137 -3.32 23.53 -41.81
N SER A 138 -2.72 24.72 -41.88
CA SER A 138 -3.02 25.86 -40.99
C SER A 138 -4.46 26.40 -41.03
N ARG A 139 -5.32 25.88 -41.92
CA ARG A 139 -6.72 26.30 -42.09
C ARG A 139 -7.75 25.17 -41.93
N ASP A 140 -7.31 23.93 -41.67
CA ASP A 140 -8.22 22.79 -41.42
C ASP A 140 -8.39 22.57 -39.91
N SER A 141 -9.59 22.83 -39.39
CA SER A 141 -9.90 22.78 -37.96
C SER A 141 -9.98 21.37 -37.36
N GLY A 142 -10.01 20.33 -38.19
CA GLY A 142 -10.29 18.94 -37.77
C GLY A 142 -9.08 18.11 -37.33
N ASN A 143 -7.85 18.53 -37.64
CA ASN A 143 -6.62 17.81 -37.24
C ASN A 143 -5.74 18.70 -36.35
N THR A 144 -5.79 18.46 -35.04
CA THR A 144 -4.97 19.15 -34.03
C THR A 144 -4.03 18.16 -33.33
N ILE A 145 -3.23 18.65 -32.38
CA ILE A 145 -2.36 17.79 -31.56
C ILE A 145 -3.18 16.81 -30.70
N LEU A 146 -4.41 17.17 -30.31
CA LEU A 146 -5.22 16.35 -29.39
C LEU A 146 -6.50 15.81 -30.03
N ALA A 147 -6.73 16.08 -31.32
CA ALA A 147 -7.89 15.58 -32.04
C ALA A 147 -7.51 15.23 -33.48
N LYS A 148 -7.86 14.01 -33.93
CA LYS A 148 -7.72 13.57 -35.32
C LYS A 148 -9.10 13.22 -35.86
N GLU A 149 -9.63 14.04 -36.77
CA GLU A 149 -10.86 13.73 -37.49
C GLU A 149 -10.58 12.86 -38.73
N PHE A 150 -11.47 11.90 -38.99
CA PHE A 150 -11.42 11.01 -40.14
C PHE A 150 -12.84 10.64 -40.57
N ARG A 151 -12.99 10.05 -41.76
CA ARG A 151 -14.31 9.68 -42.27
C ARG A 151 -15.00 8.70 -41.32
N GLY A 152 -16.15 9.12 -40.78
CA GLY A 152 -16.96 8.29 -39.87
C GLY A 152 -16.52 8.28 -38.41
N GLY A 153 -15.53 9.08 -38.00
CA GLY A 153 -15.10 9.12 -36.61
C GLY A 153 -14.14 10.25 -36.25
N VAL A 154 -13.77 10.28 -34.96
CA VAL A 154 -12.79 11.21 -34.42
C VAL A 154 -12.03 10.50 -33.30
N LEU A 155 -10.73 10.75 -33.22
CA LEU A 155 -9.89 10.37 -32.10
C LEU A 155 -9.61 11.62 -31.26
N VAL A 156 -10.10 11.64 -30.03
CA VAL A 156 -9.79 12.69 -29.05
C VAL A 156 -8.80 12.16 -28.03
N MET A 157 -7.76 12.94 -27.75
CA MET A 157 -6.70 12.61 -26.81
C MET A 157 -6.73 13.60 -25.64
N THR A 158 -6.74 13.10 -24.40
CA THR A 158 -6.84 13.96 -23.21
C THR A 158 -6.05 13.42 -22.03
N GLY A 159 -5.91 14.24 -20.99
CA GLY A 159 -5.33 13.87 -19.71
C GLY A 159 -6.41 13.50 -18.69
N ALA A 160 -6.14 12.50 -17.85
CA ALA A 160 -6.96 12.12 -16.70
C ALA A 160 -7.08 13.25 -15.67
N ASN A 161 -6.14 14.19 -15.67
CA ASN A 161 -6.17 15.39 -14.84
C ASN A 161 -7.06 16.53 -15.38
N SER A 162 -7.82 16.31 -16.47
CA SER A 162 -8.74 17.32 -17.04
C SER A 162 -10.17 16.82 -17.04
N ALA A 163 -10.97 17.27 -16.07
CA ALA A 163 -12.35 16.85 -15.91
C ALA A 163 -13.20 17.22 -17.16
N VAL A 164 -12.99 18.43 -17.68
CA VAL A 164 -13.61 18.92 -18.93
C VAL A 164 -13.29 17.99 -20.12
N GLY A 165 -12.03 17.55 -20.24
CA GLY A 165 -11.62 16.63 -21.29
C GLY A 165 -12.32 15.27 -21.20
N LEU A 166 -12.40 14.69 -20.00
CA LEU A 166 -13.07 13.40 -19.75
C LEU A 166 -14.58 13.44 -19.99
N ARG A 167 -15.23 14.60 -19.81
CA ARG A 167 -16.66 14.78 -20.04
C ARG A 167 -17.04 15.23 -21.44
N SER A 168 -16.04 15.55 -22.28
CA SER A 168 -16.21 16.31 -23.52
C SER A 168 -17.23 15.75 -24.51
N MET A 169 -17.22 14.44 -24.79
CA MET A 169 -18.08 13.83 -25.81
C MET A 169 -18.39 12.34 -25.55
N PRO A 170 -19.53 11.83 -26.05
CA PRO A 170 -19.80 10.39 -26.09
C PRO A 170 -18.82 9.66 -27.03
N VAL A 171 -18.32 8.50 -26.61
CA VAL A 171 -17.34 7.71 -27.38
C VAL A 171 -17.71 6.24 -27.41
N ARG A 172 -17.48 5.58 -28.54
CA ARG A 172 -17.69 4.14 -28.70
C ARG A 172 -16.47 3.35 -28.22
N TYR A 173 -15.28 3.90 -28.46
CA TYR A 173 -14.01 3.27 -28.12
C TYR A 173 -13.29 4.12 -27.07
N LEU A 174 -12.87 3.51 -25.98
CA LEU A 174 -12.16 4.19 -24.89
C LEU A 174 -10.86 3.47 -24.59
N PHE A 175 -9.74 4.18 -24.70
CA PHE A 175 -8.41 3.70 -24.34
C PHE A 175 -7.88 4.48 -23.14
N LEU A 176 -7.64 3.80 -22.02
CA LEU A 176 -7.10 4.35 -20.79
C LEU A 176 -5.71 3.75 -20.57
N ASP A 177 -4.66 4.52 -20.86
CA ASP A 177 -3.27 4.11 -20.66
C ASP A 177 -2.72 4.65 -19.33
N GLU A 178 -1.83 3.88 -18.70
CA GLU A 178 -1.18 4.18 -17.41
C GLU A 178 -2.15 4.59 -16.29
N VAL A 179 -3.26 3.84 -16.12
CA VAL A 179 -4.33 4.22 -15.18
C VAL A 179 -3.93 4.31 -13.71
N ASP A 180 -2.86 3.65 -13.27
CA ASP A 180 -2.33 3.83 -11.90
C ASP A 180 -1.65 5.19 -11.70
N GLY A 181 -1.34 5.91 -12.78
CA GLY A 181 -0.86 7.29 -12.74
C GLY A 181 -1.98 8.33 -12.66
N TYR A 182 -3.25 7.92 -12.68
CA TYR A 182 -4.37 8.85 -12.71
C TYR A 182 -4.63 9.45 -11.32
N PRO A 183 -5.14 10.69 -11.24
CA PRO A 183 -5.63 11.23 -9.98
C PRO A 183 -6.85 10.43 -9.50
N LEU A 184 -6.93 10.17 -8.20
CA LEU A 184 -8.06 9.47 -7.56
C LEU A 184 -9.37 10.27 -7.62
N ASP A 185 -9.24 11.60 -7.73
CA ASP A 185 -10.35 12.53 -7.86
C ASP A 185 -9.97 13.62 -8.86
N VAL A 186 -10.81 13.81 -9.87
CA VAL A 186 -10.61 14.82 -10.90
C VAL A 186 -11.46 16.05 -10.56
N GLU A 187 -10.83 17.08 -10.00
CA GLU A 187 -11.48 18.38 -9.72
C GLU A 187 -12.76 18.27 -8.85
N GLY A 188 -12.83 17.31 -7.92
CA GLY A 188 -14.00 17.09 -7.05
C GLY A 188 -15.13 16.27 -7.67
N GLU A 189 -14.94 15.72 -8.88
CA GLU A 189 -15.99 15.02 -9.62
C GLU A 189 -15.90 13.49 -9.56
N GLY A 190 -14.93 12.95 -8.82
CA GLY A 190 -14.71 11.51 -8.65
C GLY A 190 -13.62 10.94 -9.56
N ASP A 191 -13.63 9.61 -9.64
CA ASP A 191 -12.60 8.81 -10.30
C ASP A 191 -12.57 8.99 -11.83
N ALA A 192 -11.36 9.21 -12.37
CA ALA A 192 -11.14 9.50 -13.79
C ALA A 192 -11.61 8.39 -14.73
N ILE A 193 -11.40 7.11 -14.35
CA ILE A 193 -11.83 5.95 -15.14
C ILE A 193 -13.35 5.96 -15.27
N SER A 194 -14.05 6.16 -14.16
CA SER A 194 -15.51 6.20 -14.08
C SER A 194 -16.11 7.35 -14.91
N LEU A 195 -15.48 8.54 -14.86
CA LEU A 195 -15.90 9.70 -15.66
C LEU A 195 -15.77 9.44 -17.16
N ALA A 196 -14.64 8.88 -17.58
CA ALA A 196 -14.37 8.53 -18.98
C ALA A 196 -15.30 7.40 -19.46
N GLU A 197 -15.47 6.35 -18.66
CA GLU A 197 -16.35 5.22 -18.98
C GLU A 197 -17.80 5.65 -19.14
N ALA A 198 -18.27 6.62 -18.36
CA ALA A 198 -19.62 7.18 -18.49
C ALA A 198 -19.90 7.74 -19.90
N ARG A 199 -18.87 8.12 -20.67
CA ARG A 199 -19.01 8.58 -22.05
C ARG A 199 -19.35 7.47 -23.05
N THR A 200 -19.19 6.21 -22.65
CA THR A 200 -19.45 5.04 -23.50
C THR A 200 -20.89 4.50 -23.39
N ARG A 201 -21.68 5.02 -22.44
CA ARG A 201 -22.99 4.47 -22.06
C ARG A 201 -24.01 4.38 -23.19
N THR A 202 -23.97 5.30 -24.16
CA THR A 202 -24.93 5.34 -25.28
C THR A 202 -24.60 4.33 -26.39
N PHE A 203 -23.44 3.68 -26.36
CA PHE A 203 -23.02 2.73 -27.39
C PHE A 203 -23.14 1.27 -26.92
N ALA A 204 -24.05 0.51 -27.53
CA ALA A 204 -24.27 -0.90 -27.19
C ALA A 204 -23.08 -1.81 -27.53
N ARG A 205 -22.30 -1.49 -28.56
CA ARG A 205 -21.07 -2.20 -28.96
C ARG A 205 -19.83 -1.37 -28.66
N ARG A 206 -19.76 -0.85 -27.43
CA ARG A 206 -18.57 -0.14 -26.93
C ARG A 206 -17.41 -1.10 -26.70
N LYS A 207 -16.20 -0.55 -26.69
CA LYS A 207 -14.99 -1.26 -26.27
C LYS A 207 -14.17 -0.34 -25.37
N ILE A 208 -13.70 -0.88 -24.27
CA ILE A 208 -12.88 -0.17 -23.28
C ILE A 208 -11.60 -0.96 -23.09
N PHE A 209 -10.46 -0.31 -23.30
CA PHE A 209 -9.15 -0.87 -23.00
C PHE A 209 -8.52 -0.11 -21.84
N ILE A 210 -8.16 -0.83 -20.78
CA ILE A 210 -7.56 -0.29 -19.56
C ILE A 210 -6.23 -0.99 -19.34
N VAL A 211 -5.16 -0.22 -19.22
CA VAL A 211 -3.82 -0.80 -19.05
C VAL A 211 -2.97 0.04 -18.11
N SER A 212 -2.19 -0.64 -17.28
CA SER A 212 -1.17 0.00 -16.46
C SER A 212 -0.16 -1.02 -15.95
N THR A 213 0.97 -0.47 -15.50
CA THR A 213 1.79 -1.15 -14.50
C THR A 213 1.18 -0.89 -13.12
N PRO A 214 0.98 -1.91 -12.28
CA PRO A 214 0.37 -1.73 -10.96
C PRO A 214 1.32 -1.08 -9.96
N THR A 215 0.75 -0.56 -8.87
CA THR A 215 1.48 0.15 -7.82
C THR A 215 1.30 -0.53 -6.45
N ILE A 216 0.53 0.07 -5.55
CA ILE A 216 0.35 -0.42 -4.17
C ILE A 216 -0.95 -1.22 -4.10
N SER A 217 -0.91 -2.38 -3.45
CA SER A 217 -2.10 -3.22 -3.29
C SER A 217 -3.19 -2.48 -2.51
N GLY A 218 -4.44 -2.59 -2.97
CA GLY A 218 -5.61 -1.90 -2.42
C GLY A 218 -5.75 -0.43 -2.85
N ALA A 219 -4.71 0.18 -3.43
CA ALA A 219 -4.77 1.53 -4.01
C ALA A 219 -4.63 1.53 -5.54
N SER A 220 -4.04 0.48 -6.11
CA SER A 220 -3.82 0.32 -7.53
C SER A 220 -5.14 0.24 -8.29
N ALA A 221 -5.34 1.14 -9.25
CA ALA A 221 -6.55 1.17 -10.06
C ALA A 221 -6.61 -0.06 -10.97
N ILE A 222 -5.50 -0.43 -11.61
CA ILE A 222 -5.44 -1.58 -12.50
C ILE A 222 -5.64 -2.91 -11.76
N GLU A 223 -5.17 -3.03 -10.50
CA GLU A 223 -5.41 -4.21 -9.66
C GLU A 223 -6.91 -4.40 -9.44
N ARG A 224 -7.63 -3.34 -9.02
CA ARG A 224 -9.09 -3.40 -8.83
C ARG A 224 -9.84 -3.81 -10.10
N GLU A 225 -9.44 -3.25 -11.24
CA GLU A 225 -10.05 -3.60 -12.54
C GLU A 225 -9.73 -5.05 -12.94
N TYR A 226 -8.53 -5.53 -12.62
CA TYR A 226 -8.11 -6.89 -12.89
C TYR A 226 -8.86 -7.88 -11.99
N GLU A 227 -9.00 -7.59 -10.70
CA GLU A 227 -9.72 -8.43 -9.75
C GLU A 227 -11.20 -8.59 -10.12
N ALA A 228 -11.81 -7.54 -10.70
CA ALA A 228 -13.19 -7.55 -11.18
C ALA A 228 -13.41 -8.30 -12.52
N SER A 229 -12.39 -8.97 -13.07
CA SER A 229 -12.42 -9.66 -14.37
C SER A 229 -12.33 -11.19 -14.24
N ASP A 230 -12.18 -11.89 -15.37
CA ASP A 230 -11.90 -13.35 -15.42
C ASP A 230 -10.42 -13.73 -15.15
N GLN A 231 -9.59 -12.73 -14.84
CA GLN A 231 -8.22 -12.87 -14.33
C GLN A 231 -7.34 -13.84 -15.11
N ARG A 232 -7.19 -13.64 -16.43
CA ARG A 232 -6.39 -14.53 -17.29
C ARG A 232 -4.89 -14.45 -16.99
N ARG A 233 -4.24 -15.61 -17.10
CA ARG A 233 -2.78 -15.79 -17.10
C ARG A 233 -2.34 -16.46 -18.40
N TYR A 234 -1.10 -16.18 -18.85
CA TYR A 234 -0.55 -16.73 -20.08
C TYR A 234 0.24 -18.02 -19.79
N PHE A 235 -0.29 -19.15 -20.20
CA PHE A 235 0.31 -20.46 -19.97
C PHE A 235 1.18 -20.84 -21.15
N VAL A 236 2.45 -21.15 -20.90
CA VAL A 236 3.43 -21.59 -21.90
C VAL A 236 3.81 -23.06 -21.65
N PRO A 237 4.02 -23.86 -22.70
CA PRO A 237 4.46 -25.24 -22.54
C PRO A 237 5.94 -25.31 -22.15
N CYS A 238 6.29 -26.28 -21.29
CA CYS A 238 7.67 -26.67 -21.05
C CYS A 238 8.25 -27.35 -22.32
N PRO A 239 9.46 -26.99 -22.80
CA PRO A 239 10.08 -27.62 -23.96
C PRO A 239 10.47 -29.09 -23.72
N HIS A 240 10.61 -29.51 -22.46
CA HIS A 240 11.07 -30.86 -22.10
C HIS A 240 9.90 -31.83 -21.86
N CYS A 241 8.87 -31.40 -21.10
CA CYS A 241 7.74 -32.26 -20.71
C CYS A 241 6.37 -31.82 -21.26
N SER A 242 6.30 -30.70 -21.98
CA SER A 242 5.04 -30.11 -22.50
C SER A 242 4.00 -29.69 -21.45
N HIS A 243 4.30 -29.78 -20.14
CA HIS A 243 3.44 -29.24 -19.08
C HIS A 243 3.22 -27.74 -19.29
N ARG A 244 1.95 -27.30 -19.22
CA ARG A 244 1.56 -25.91 -19.41
C ARG A 244 1.53 -25.20 -18.07
N GLN A 245 2.40 -24.22 -17.92
CA GLN A 245 2.59 -23.42 -16.71
C GLN A 245 2.61 -21.94 -17.07
N TRP A 246 2.24 -21.07 -16.13
CA TRP A 246 2.53 -19.64 -16.27
C TRP A 246 3.79 -19.33 -15.47
N LEU A 247 4.67 -18.51 -16.05
CA LEU A 247 5.95 -18.15 -15.48
C LEU A 247 5.79 -17.37 -14.18
N ARG A 248 6.22 -17.98 -13.09
CA ARG A 248 6.35 -17.38 -11.75
C ARG A 248 7.81 -17.04 -11.45
N PHE A 249 8.04 -15.91 -10.81
CA PHE A 249 9.41 -15.46 -10.49
C PHE A 249 10.15 -16.45 -9.58
N GLU A 250 9.41 -17.11 -8.69
CA GLU A 250 9.93 -18.15 -7.80
C GLU A 250 10.48 -19.37 -8.55
N GLN A 251 10.24 -19.53 -9.84
CA GLN A 251 10.84 -20.62 -10.63
C GLN A 251 12.08 -20.16 -11.41
N LEU A 252 12.37 -18.86 -11.44
CA LEU A 252 13.64 -18.35 -11.97
C LEU A 252 14.75 -18.60 -10.94
N ARG A 253 15.78 -19.35 -11.33
CA ARG A 253 16.89 -19.76 -10.45
C ARG A 253 18.21 -19.41 -11.09
N TRP A 254 19.17 -19.00 -10.25
CA TRP A 254 20.53 -18.68 -10.63
C TRP A 254 21.45 -18.88 -9.42
N ASP A 255 22.74 -19.06 -9.68
CA ASP A 255 23.76 -19.13 -8.64
C ASP A 255 23.99 -17.76 -8.02
N LYS A 256 24.17 -17.72 -6.70
CA LYS A 256 24.27 -16.47 -5.95
C LYS A 256 25.42 -15.59 -6.45
N GLY A 257 25.12 -14.36 -6.85
CA GLY A 257 26.10 -13.41 -7.39
C GLY A 257 26.53 -13.70 -8.83
N ALA A 258 25.86 -14.64 -9.50
CA ALA A 258 26.11 -15.03 -10.89
C ALA A 258 24.78 -15.02 -11.68
N PRO A 259 24.14 -13.84 -11.87
CA PRO A 259 22.85 -13.71 -12.56
C PRO A 259 22.90 -14.21 -14.02
N GLU A 260 24.07 -14.35 -14.62
CA GLU A 260 24.27 -14.93 -15.94
C GLU A 260 23.91 -16.41 -16.05
N THR A 261 23.84 -17.12 -14.91
CA THR A 261 23.42 -18.53 -14.81
C THR A 261 21.90 -18.68 -14.75
N ALA A 262 21.14 -17.59 -14.85
CA ALA A 262 19.68 -17.60 -14.74
C ALA A 262 19.01 -18.55 -15.73
N ALA A 263 18.24 -19.48 -15.18
CA ALA A 263 17.39 -20.40 -15.92
C ALA A 263 16.05 -20.60 -15.22
N TYR A 264 15.03 -20.93 -16.00
CA TYR A 264 13.68 -21.14 -15.48
C TYR A 264 13.44 -22.62 -15.20
N ILE A 265 13.06 -22.98 -13.98
CA ILE A 265 12.82 -24.37 -13.59
C ILE A 265 11.37 -24.75 -13.82
N CYS A 266 11.11 -25.83 -14.56
CA CYS A 266 9.74 -26.30 -14.79
C CYS A 266 9.11 -26.82 -13.50
N GLU A 267 7.87 -26.40 -13.20
CA GLU A 267 7.14 -26.84 -11.99
C GLU A 267 6.70 -28.31 -11.99
N SER A 268 6.82 -29.01 -13.13
CA SER A 268 6.36 -30.40 -13.28
C SER A 268 7.49 -31.42 -13.42
N CYS A 269 8.56 -31.09 -14.14
CA CYS A 269 9.67 -32.03 -14.37
C CYS A 269 10.98 -31.57 -13.74
N ASP A 270 11.00 -30.41 -13.06
CA ASP A 270 12.17 -29.80 -12.42
C ASP A 270 13.38 -29.55 -13.33
N GLU A 271 13.23 -29.76 -14.65
CA GLU A 271 14.29 -29.48 -15.61
C GLU A 271 14.47 -27.99 -15.85
N SER A 272 15.74 -27.61 -16.06
CA SER A 272 16.14 -26.24 -16.36
C SER A 272 15.82 -25.88 -17.81
N ILE A 273 15.06 -24.81 -17.98
CA ILE A 273 14.70 -24.22 -19.27
C ILE A 273 15.63 -23.04 -19.51
N ALA A 274 16.44 -23.14 -20.57
CA ALA A 274 17.29 -22.05 -21.03
C ALA A 274 16.48 -21.01 -21.82
N GLU A 275 16.92 -19.76 -21.76
CA GLU A 275 16.21 -18.61 -22.31
C GLU A 275 15.94 -18.67 -23.83
N HIS A 276 16.77 -19.39 -24.59
CA HIS A 276 16.57 -19.55 -26.03
C HIS A 276 15.27 -20.30 -26.40
N HIS A 277 14.71 -21.10 -25.48
CA HIS A 277 13.41 -21.75 -25.68
C HIS A 277 12.24 -20.76 -25.61
N LYS A 278 12.44 -19.55 -25.07
CA LYS A 278 11.37 -18.60 -24.79
C LYS A 278 10.57 -18.22 -26.05
N THR A 279 11.20 -18.09 -27.21
CA THR A 279 10.49 -17.83 -28.48
C THR A 279 9.45 -18.91 -28.77
N TRP A 280 9.86 -20.18 -28.74
CA TRP A 280 8.95 -21.31 -28.96
C TRP A 280 7.86 -21.39 -27.87
N MET A 281 8.23 -21.18 -26.61
CA MET A 281 7.29 -21.18 -25.48
C MET A 281 6.20 -20.12 -25.64
N LEU A 282 6.58 -18.90 -26.04
CA LEU A 282 5.65 -17.79 -26.23
C LEU A 282 4.71 -18.03 -27.42
N GLU A 283 5.21 -18.57 -28.53
CA GLU A 283 4.41 -18.89 -29.72
C GLU A 283 3.35 -19.98 -29.46
N HIS A 284 3.65 -20.94 -28.57
CA HIS A 284 2.73 -22.02 -28.20
C HIS A 284 1.93 -21.73 -26.92
N GLY A 285 2.07 -20.52 -26.39
CA GLY A 285 1.36 -20.07 -25.20
C GLY A 285 -0.12 -19.81 -25.44
N GLU A 286 -0.91 -19.85 -24.38
CA GLU A 286 -2.35 -19.56 -24.44
C GLU A 286 -2.84 -18.84 -23.18
N TRP A 287 -3.82 -17.95 -23.34
CA TRP A 287 -4.46 -17.31 -22.20
C TRP A 287 -5.54 -18.22 -21.62
N ARG A 288 -5.48 -18.43 -20.31
CA ARG A 288 -6.51 -19.18 -19.57
C ARG A 288 -7.12 -18.30 -18.48
N ALA A 289 -8.45 -18.28 -18.42
CA ALA A 289 -9.19 -17.62 -17.34
C ALA A 289 -8.97 -18.38 -16.03
N MET A 290 -8.69 -17.64 -14.96
CA MET A 290 -8.48 -18.21 -13.63
C MET A 290 -9.77 -18.22 -12.81
N ILE A 291 -10.79 -17.50 -13.25
CA ILE A 291 -12.13 -17.46 -12.65
C ILE A 291 -13.16 -17.82 -13.71
N SER A 292 -13.90 -18.91 -13.51
CA SER A 292 -14.88 -19.45 -14.46
C SER A 292 -16.22 -18.68 -14.47
N ASP A 293 -16.56 -17.98 -13.38
CA ASP A 293 -17.84 -17.25 -13.21
C ASP A 293 -17.69 -15.72 -13.34
N GLY A 294 -16.65 -15.24 -14.02
CA GLY A 294 -16.40 -13.81 -14.20
C GLY A 294 -17.52 -13.09 -14.98
N PRO A 295 -17.67 -11.76 -14.83
CA PRO A 295 -18.65 -10.99 -15.59
C PRO A 295 -18.33 -11.14 -17.08
N GLY A 296 -19.15 -11.91 -17.81
CA GLY A 296 -18.83 -12.48 -19.14
C GLY A 296 -18.54 -11.50 -20.30
N LYS A 297 -18.41 -10.20 -20.01
CA LYS A 297 -18.02 -9.13 -20.95
C LYS A 297 -16.71 -8.43 -20.58
N THR A 298 -16.06 -8.80 -19.48
CA THR A 298 -14.78 -8.23 -19.05
C THR A 298 -13.69 -9.29 -19.08
N ALA A 299 -12.69 -9.11 -19.93
CA ALA A 299 -11.50 -9.97 -19.98
C ALA A 299 -10.32 -9.25 -19.32
N GLY A 300 -9.74 -9.83 -18.29
CA GLY A 300 -8.55 -9.29 -17.64
C GLY A 300 -7.33 -10.14 -17.93
N PHE A 301 -6.19 -9.48 -18.18
CA PHE A 301 -4.95 -10.11 -18.56
C PHE A 301 -3.84 -9.66 -17.61
N HIS A 302 -2.96 -10.58 -17.22
CA HIS A 302 -1.77 -10.27 -16.44
C HIS A 302 -0.52 -10.87 -17.07
N LEU A 303 0.56 -10.07 -17.14
CA LEU A 303 1.82 -10.49 -17.73
C LEU A 303 3.04 -9.83 -17.07
N SER A 304 4.03 -10.65 -16.71
CA SER A 304 5.32 -10.21 -16.14
C SER A 304 6.42 -10.06 -17.19
N SER A 305 7.53 -9.41 -16.85
CA SER A 305 8.74 -9.31 -17.68
C SER A 305 9.36 -10.67 -18.01
N LEU A 306 9.00 -11.75 -17.29
CA LEU A 306 9.50 -13.10 -17.58
C LEU A 306 9.13 -13.56 -19.00
N TYR A 307 8.04 -13.01 -19.56
CA TYR A 307 7.56 -13.28 -20.93
C TYR A 307 8.16 -12.33 -21.97
N SER A 308 9.06 -11.42 -21.58
CA SER A 308 9.72 -10.53 -22.50
C SER A 308 10.43 -11.32 -23.61
N PRO A 309 10.18 -11.03 -24.90
CA PRO A 309 10.81 -11.71 -26.02
C PRO A 309 12.35 -11.66 -25.97
N VAL A 310 12.99 -12.65 -26.60
CA VAL A 310 14.45 -12.68 -26.74
C VAL A 310 14.91 -11.42 -27.49
N GLY A 311 15.96 -10.78 -26.95
CA GLY A 311 16.53 -9.52 -27.43
C GLY A 311 16.00 -8.26 -26.71
N TRP A 312 15.00 -8.41 -25.83
CA TRP A 312 14.49 -7.32 -24.98
C TRP A 312 15.02 -7.50 -23.55
N ARG A 313 14.14 -7.58 -22.55
CA ARG A 313 14.49 -7.86 -21.15
C ARG A 313 14.81 -9.34 -20.96
N SER A 314 16.07 -9.68 -20.63
CA SER A 314 16.49 -11.07 -20.45
C SER A 314 16.23 -11.60 -19.03
N TRP A 315 16.19 -12.92 -18.84
CA TRP A 315 16.09 -13.52 -17.51
C TRP A 315 17.31 -13.19 -16.65
N ARG A 316 18.49 -13.10 -17.26
CA ARG A 316 19.71 -12.59 -16.62
C ARG A 316 19.52 -11.18 -16.07
N ASP A 317 18.96 -10.26 -16.86
CA ASP A 317 18.76 -8.88 -16.43
C ASP A 317 17.74 -8.77 -15.29
N ILE A 318 16.70 -9.61 -15.32
CA ILE A 318 15.70 -9.71 -14.24
C ILE A 318 16.36 -10.24 -12.97
N ALA A 319 17.19 -11.28 -13.05
CA ALA A 319 17.95 -11.80 -11.91
C ALA A 319 18.90 -10.74 -11.33
N ALA A 320 19.66 -10.05 -12.18
CA ALA A 320 20.55 -8.98 -11.76
C ALA A 320 19.81 -7.81 -11.10
N ALA A 321 18.64 -7.42 -11.63
CA ALA A 321 17.80 -6.39 -11.03
C ALA A 321 17.26 -6.81 -9.66
N TRP A 322 16.88 -8.09 -9.49
CA TRP A 322 16.49 -8.62 -8.19
C TRP A 322 17.66 -8.56 -7.20
N GLU A 323 18.85 -9.07 -7.56
CA GLU A 323 20.03 -9.04 -6.69
C GLU A 323 20.38 -7.61 -6.25
N SER A 324 20.34 -6.65 -7.18
CA SER A 324 20.54 -5.23 -6.87
C SER A 324 19.49 -4.67 -5.91
N SER A 325 18.23 -5.12 -6.02
CA SER A 325 17.14 -4.69 -5.16
C SER A 325 17.20 -5.25 -3.73
N VAL A 326 17.85 -6.40 -3.51
CA VAL A 326 17.95 -7.06 -2.19
C VAL A 326 19.32 -6.91 -1.52
N ASN A 327 20.33 -6.37 -2.21
CA ASN A 327 21.67 -6.18 -1.66
C ASN A 327 21.64 -5.25 -0.43
N LYS A 328 22.31 -5.61 0.67
CA LYS A 328 22.27 -4.89 1.97
C LYS A 328 22.75 -3.43 1.91
N GLU A 329 23.54 -3.04 0.91
CA GLU A 329 24.03 -1.66 0.75
C GLU A 329 23.07 -0.75 -0.06
N SER A 330 22.23 -1.32 -0.92
CA SER A 330 21.26 -0.61 -1.80
C SER A 330 19.80 -1.02 -1.62
N GLY A 331 19.55 -2.07 -0.83
CA GLY A 331 18.31 -2.81 -0.71
C GLY A 331 17.34 -2.12 0.23
N SER A 332 16.75 -1.04 -0.26
CA SER A 332 15.59 -0.43 0.37
C SER A 332 14.32 -1.18 0.00
N ALA A 333 13.33 -1.21 0.89
CA ALA A 333 11.98 -1.69 0.56
C ALA A 333 11.41 -1.00 -0.70
N ALA A 334 11.84 0.22 -1.00
CA ALA A 334 11.50 0.94 -2.23
C ALA A 334 12.08 0.31 -3.51
N ALA A 335 13.29 -0.26 -3.45
CA ALA A 335 13.90 -0.95 -4.58
C ALA A 335 13.16 -2.27 -4.89
N ILE A 336 12.83 -3.05 -3.86
CA ILE A 336 12.04 -4.29 -4.01
C ILE A 336 10.62 -3.97 -4.49
N LYS A 337 10.00 -2.90 -3.98
CA LYS A 337 8.72 -2.39 -4.46
C LYS A 337 8.78 -2.06 -5.95
N THR A 338 9.79 -1.31 -6.37
CA THR A 338 9.99 -0.95 -7.78
C THR A 338 10.12 -2.21 -8.62
N PHE A 339 10.96 -3.17 -8.21
CA PHE A 339 11.12 -4.45 -8.90
C PHE A 339 9.78 -5.20 -9.05
N LYS A 340 9.02 -5.42 -7.97
CA LYS A 340 7.74 -6.13 -8.06
C LYS A 340 6.76 -5.43 -9.00
N ASN A 341 6.63 -4.12 -8.88
CA ASN A 341 5.73 -3.34 -9.72
C ASN A 341 6.15 -3.37 -11.19
N THR A 342 7.41 -3.06 -11.50
CA THR A 342 7.85 -2.85 -12.88
C THR A 342 8.28 -4.12 -13.60
N GLU A 343 8.78 -5.14 -12.90
CA GLU A 343 9.24 -6.40 -13.51
C GLU A 343 8.20 -7.52 -13.41
N LEU A 344 7.55 -7.67 -12.26
CA LEU A 344 6.56 -8.74 -12.10
C LEU A 344 5.18 -8.29 -12.57
N GLY A 345 4.95 -6.98 -12.65
CA GLY A 345 3.62 -6.45 -12.92
C GLY A 345 2.67 -6.81 -11.77
N GLU A 346 3.18 -6.87 -10.54
CA GLU A 346 2.44 -7.24 -9.34
C GLU A 346 2.35 -6.04 -8.41
N THR A 347 1.25 -5.94 -7.65
CA THR A 347 1.12 -4.92 -6.62
C THR A 347 2.08 -5.18 -5.47
N TRP A 348 2.58 -4.09 -4.91
CA TRP A 348 3.35 -4.13 -3.69
C TRP A 348 2.39 -4.00 -2.52
N VAL A 349 2.28 -5.05 -1.72
CA VAL A 349 1.72 -4.92 -0.38
C VAL A 349 2.74 -4.13 0.41
N GLU A 350 2.42 -2.90 0.77
CA GLU A 350 3.22 -2.20 1.77
C GLU A 350 3.16 -3.06 3.03
N GLU A 351 4.31 -3.58 3.46
CA GLU A 351 4.40 -4.26 4.74
C GLU A 351 3.90 -3.29 5.80
N GLY A 352 2.64 -3.47 6.19
CA GLY A 352 2.07 -2.79 7.33
C GLY A 352 2.96 -3.09 8.52
N GLU A 353 3.11 -2.12 9.42
CA GLU A 353 3.93 -2.29 10.62
C GLU A 353 3.41 -3.40 11.57
N ALA A 354 2.32 -4.10 11.26
CA ALA A 354 1.88 -5.24 12.05
C ALA A 354 2.94 -6.35 12.06
N PRO A 355 3.34 -6.84 13.24
CA PRO A 355 4.16 -8.03 13.36
C PRO A 355 3.39 -9.28 12.90
N ASP A 356 4.11 -10.28 12.40
CA ASP A 356 3.54 -11.61 12.11
C ASP A 356 3.14 -12.30 13.43
N TRP A 357 1.84 -12.53 13.60
CA TRP A 357 1.27 -13.12 14.81
C TRP A 357 1.76 -14.56 15.03
N GLN A 358 2.11 -15.32 13.97
CA GLN A 358 2.59 -16.70 14.10
C GLN A 358 3.95 -16.72 14.81
N ARG A 359 4.85 -15.80 14.46
CA ARG A 359 6.14 -15.64 15.14
C ARG A 359 5.98 -15.24 16.61
N LEU A 360 4.97 -14.43 16.92
CA LEU A 360 4.68 -14.05 18.31
C LEU A 360 4.13 -15.23 19.14
N VAL A 361 3.34 -16.11 18.52
CA VAL A 361 2.85 -17.35 19.14
C VAL A 361 4.00 -18.29 19.49
N GLU A 362 5.04 -18.36 18.65
CA GLU A 362 6.25 -19.14 18.91
C GLU A 362 7.16 -18.50 19.97
N ARG A 363 7.19 -17.16 20.04
CA ARG A 363 8.00 -16.38 21.01
C ARG A 363 7.40 -16.32 22.43
N ARG A 364 6.23 -16.91 22.68
CA ARG A 364 5.61 -16.89 24.01
C ARG A 364 6.50 -17.55 25.05
N GLU A 365 6.53 -16.96 26.23
CA GLU A 365 7.41 -17.35 27.33
C GLU A 365 6.68 -18.18 28.39
N ASP A 366 7.47 -18.97 29.12
CA ASP A 366 7.03 -19.83 30.21
C ASP A 366 7.04 -19.08 31.56
N TYR A 367 6.10 -18.16 31.73
CA TYR A 367 5.78 -17.58 33.04
C TYR A 367 4.29 -17.68 33.37
N ARG A 368 3.98 -17.76 34.67
CA ARG A 368 2.62 -18.00 35.15
C ARG A 368 1.74 -16.75 34.97
N ILE A 369 0.64 -16.91 34.24
CA ILE A 369 -0.39 -15.88 34.10
C ILE A 369 -0.93 -15.50 35.49
N GLY A 370 -1.06 -14.20 35.75
CA GLY A 370 -1.45 -13.63 37.05
C GLY A 370 -0.28 -13.41 38.03
N THR A 371 0.95 -13.75 37.66
CA THR A 371 2.16 -13.43 38.45
C THR A 371 2.99 -12.37 37.73
N VAL A 372 3.45 -11.34 38.43
CA VAL A 372 4.28 -10.28 37.86
C VAL A 372 5.73 -10.77 37.78
N PRO A 373 6.36 -10.82 36.59
CA PRO A 373 7.75 -11.27 36.44
C PRO A 373 8.76 -10.33 37.12
N GLN A 374 9.98 -10.81 37.39
CA GLN A 374 11.02 -10.11 38.17
C GLN A 374 11.38 -8.71 37.62
N GLY A 375 11.26 -8.48 36.32
CA GLY A 375 11.50 -7.16 35.69
C GLY A 375 10.32 -6.19 35.78
N GLY A 376 9.14 -6.65 36.21
CA GLY A 376 7.90 -5.87 36.25
C GLY A 376 7.79 -5.00 37.50
N LEU A 377 8.18 -3.73 37.39
CA LEU A 377 8.28 -2.80 38.53
C LEU A 377 7.08 -1.85 38.66
N LEU A 378 6.31 -1.63 37.58
CA LEU A 378 5.12 -0.80 37.55
C LEU A 378 3.94 -1.58 36.99
N LEU A 379 2.90 -1.81 37.79
CA LEU A 379 1.71 -2.54 37.38
C LEU A 379 0.56 -1.58 37.02
N VAL A 380 0.00 -1.74 35.82
CA VAL A 380 -1.13 -0.96 35.32
C VAL A 380 -2.17 -1.86 34.67
N GLY A 381 -3.40 -1.38 34.58
CA GLY A 381 -4.48 -2.09 33.89
C GLY A 381 -5.22 -1.19 32.93
N ALA A 382 -5.92 -1.81 32.00
CA ALA A 382 -6.91 -1.12 31.19
C ALA A 382 -8.10 -2.01 30.88
N ALA A 383 -9.26 -1.40 30.68
CA ALA A 383 -10.48 -2.06 30.24
C ALA A 383 -11.07 -1.40 28.99
N ASP A 384 -11.46 -2.25 28.05
CA ASP A 384 -12.30 -1.92 26.91
C ASP A 384 -13.73 -2.39 27.16
N VAL A 385 -14.70 -1.52 26.90
CA VAL A 385 -16.11 -1.71 27.24
C VAL A 385 -16.87 -2.05 25.97
N GLN A 386 -17.47 -3.23 25.91
CA GLN A 386 -18.30 -3.68 24.79
C GLN A 386 -19.77 -3.79 25.22
N LYS A 387 -20.66 -4.18 24.29
CA LYS A 387 -22.10 -4.29 24.59
C LYS A 387 -22.41 -5.39 25.61
N ASP A 388 -21.73 -6.52 25.52
CA ASP A 388 -22.04 -7.77 26.23
C ASP A 388 -20.92 -8.24 27.18
N ARG A 389 -19.83 -7.47 27.29
CA ARG A 389 -18.67 -7.78 28.12
C ARG A 389 -17.81 -6.55 28.38
N ILE A 390 -16.93 -6.67 29.38
CA ILE A 390 -15.79 -5.77 29.58
C ILE A 390 -14.51 -6.62 29.51
N GLU A 391 -13.60 -6.28 28.61
CA GLU A 391 -12.31 -6.95 28.49
C GLU A 391 -11.25 -6.14 29.23
N ALA A 392 -10.57 -6.74 30.20
CA ALA A 392 -9.58 -6.07 31.03
C ALA A 392 -8.21 -6.74 30.93
N SER A 393 -7.16 -5.96 30.63
CA SER A 393 -5.78 -6.45 30.53
C SER A 393 -4.89 -5.77 31.57
N ILE A 394 -4.06 -6.56 32.23
CA ILE A 394 -3.07 -6.11 33.22
C ILE A 394 -1.67 -6.27 32.63
N TRP A 395 -0.93 -5.17 32.65
CA TRP A 395 0.41 -5.06 32.10
C TRP A 395 1.39 -4.55 33.15
N ALA A 396 2.56 -5.19 33.23
CA ALA A 396 3.67 -4.72 34.03
C ALA A 396 4.72 -4.05 33.14
N PHE A 397 5.35 -2.99 33.62
CA PHE A 397 6.42 -2.26 32.94
C PHE A 397 7.68 -2.22 33.81
N GLY A 398 8.83 -2.34 33.16
CA GLY A 398 10.14 -2.41 33.80
C GLY A 398 11.14 -1.40 33.24
N ARG A 399 12.40 -1.58 33.65
CA ARG A 399 13.54 -0.82 33.11
C ARG A 399 13.57 -0.95 31.58
N GLY A 400 14.05 0.11 30.91
CA GLY A 400 14.05 0.16 29.45
C GLY A 400 12.66 0.12 28.80
N LYS A 401 11.57 0.31 29.55
CA LYS A 401 10.17 0.16 29.07
C LYS A 401 9.84 -1.25 28.56
N GLU A 402 10.58 -2.26 29.03
CA GLU A 402 10.15 -3.65 28.86
C GLU A 402 8.76 -3.84 29.46
N SER A 403 7.94 -4.66 28.81
CA SER A 403 6.54 -4.84 29.19
C SER A 403 6.13 -6.31 29.18
N TRP A 404 5.38 -6.71 30.21
CA TRP A 404 4.88 -8.07 30.37
C TRP A 404 3.36 -8.04 30.43
N LEU A 405 2.72 -8.87 29.61
CA LEU A 405 1.31 -9.19 29.82
C LEU A 405 1.21 -10.10 31.04
N VAL A 406 0.59 -9.61 32.11
CA VAL A 406 0.42 -10.36 33.36
C VAL A 406 -0.84 -11.20 33.28
N GLU A 407 -1.95 -10.60 32.88
CA GLU A 407 -3.25 -11.25 32.85
C GLU A 407 -4.22 -10.54 31.91
N HIS A 408 -5.14 -11.30 31.30
CA HIS A 408 -6.26 -10.76 30.55
C HIS A 408 -7.54 -11.48 30.97
N ARG A 409 -8.58 -10.72 31.35
CA ARG A 409 -9.87 -11.25 31.82
C ARG A 409 -11.02 -10.69 31.01
N VAL A 410 -11.93 -11.57 30.60
CA VAL A 410 -13.18 -11.22 29.95
C VAL A 410 -14.33 -11.28 30.96
N LEU A 411 -14.85 -10.12 31.35
CA LEU A 411 -15.97 -9.99 32.26
C LEU A 411 -17.28 -10.00 31.47
N MET A 412 -17.84 -11.19 31.24
CA MET A 412 -19.13 -11.34 30.54
C MET A 412 -20.27 -10.66 31.33
N GLY A 413 -21.11 -9.90 30.62
CA GLY A 413 -22.29 -9.24 31.17
C GLY A 413 -22.71 -8.00 30.38
N ASP A 414 -24.02 -7.75 30.34
CA ASP A 414 -24.60 -6.55 29.75
C ASP A 414 -24.10 -5.29 30.48
N THR A 415 -23.43 -4.40 29.75
CA THR A 415 -22.83 -3.17 30.30
C THR A 415 -23.85 -2.12 30.72
N ALA A 416 -25.13 -2.32 30.39
CA ALA A 416 -26.25 -1.55 30.97
C ALA A 416 -26.58 -1.96 32.42
N ARG A 417 -26.02 -3.05 32.96
CA ARG A 417 -26.33 -3.56 34.29
C ARG A 417 -25.15 -3.44 35.26
N ASP A 418 -25.43 -3.14 36.52
CA ASP A 418 -24.41 -2.97 37.57
C ASP A 418 -23.53 -4.19 37.84
N ALA A 419 -23.97 -5.41 37.52
CA ALA A 419 -23.26 -6.64 37.86
C ALA A 419 -21.85 -6.71 37.24
N VAL A 420 -21.71 -6.33 35.97
CA VAL A 420 -20.40 -6.36 35.28
C VAL A 420 -19.47 -5.26 35.81
N TRP A 421 -20.01 -4.10 36.17
CA TRP A 421 -19.28 -2.99 36.78
C TRP A 421 -18.78 -3.33 38.20
N LYS A 422 -19.56 -4.06 39.00
CA LYS A 422 -19.11 -4.54 40.33
C LYS A 422 -17.91 -5.48 40.22
N ARG A 423 -17.94 -6.41 39.25
CA ARG A 423 -16.80 -7.30 38.97
C ARG A 423 -15.56 -6.53 38.52
N LEU A 424 -15.74 -5.45 37.74
CA LEU A 424 -14.63 -4.57 37.38
C LEU A 424 -14.04 -3.85 38.60
N ALA A 425 -14.88 -3.38 39.53
CA ALA A 425 -14.42 -2.77 40.78
C ALA A 425 -13.66 -3.76 41.67
N GLU A 426 -14.13 -5.01 41.75
CA GLU A 426 -13.43 -6.11 42.44
C GLU A 426 -12.04 -6.32 41.83
N LEU A 427 -11.93 -6.41 40.50
CA LEU A 427 -10.66 -6.54 39.80
C LEU A 427 -9.69 -5.38 40.07
N ILE A 428 -10.18 -4.14 40.13
CA ILE A 428 -9.33 -2.96 40.44
C ILE A 428 -8.84 -2.98 41.90
N ALA A 429 -9.56 -3.63 42.79
CA ALA A 429 -9.20 -3.79 44.20
C ALA A 429 -8.26 -4.97 44.47
N GLU A 430 -8.04 -5.86 43.49
CA GLU A 430 -7.12 -6.99 43.61
C GLU A 430 -5.65 -6.56 43.69
N ASN A 431 -4.82 -7.48 44.22
CA ASN A 431 -3.36 -7.35 44.26
C ASN A 431 -2.74 -8.56 43.55
N TRP A 432 -1.69 -8.34 42.75
CA TRP A 432 -0.96 -9.39 42.07
C TRP A 432 0.32 -9.72 42.83
N THR A 433 0.76 -10.98 42.76
CA THR A 433 2.02 -11.40 43.39
C THR A 433 3.18 -11.17 42.42
N HIS A 434 4.20 -10.42 42.87
CA HIS A 434 5.46 -10.27 42.15
C HIS A 434 6.37 -11.49 42.36
N ALA A 435 7.27 -11.76 41.43
CA ALA A 435 8.22 -12.88 41.52
C ALA A 435 9.10 -12.83 42.79
N SER A 436 9.30 -11.66 43.39
CA SER A 436 9.95 -11.48 44.70
C SER A 436 9.11 -11.93 45.90
N GLY A 437 7.83 -12.28 45.69
CA GLY A 437 6.85 -12.61 46.73
C GLY A 437 6.05 -11.41 47.27
N ALA A 438 6.36 -10.18 46.84
CA ALA A 438 5.64 -8.98 47.25
C ALA A 438 4.24 -8.90 46.63
N ALA A 439 3.27 -8.36 47.37
CA ALA A 439 1.94 -8.04 46.85
C ALA A 439 1.96 -6.66 46.17
N MET A 440 1.50 -6.60 44.92
CA MET A 440 1.59 -5.44 44.05
C MET A 440 0.18 -4.96 43.63
N PRO A 441 -0.29 -3.81 44.13
CA PRO A 441 -1.52 -3.20 43.66
C PRO A 441 -1.32 -2.52 42.30
N LEU A 442 -2.43 -2.25 41.60
CA LEU A 442 -2.39 -1.40 40.41
C LEU A 442 -1.99 0.03 40.77
N ALA A 443 -1.03 0.60 40.03
CA ALA A 443 -0.67 2.00 40.15
C ALA A 443 -1.68 2.90 39.41
N ARG A 444 -2.19 2.43 38.27
CA ARG A 444 -3.15 3.15 37.43
C ARG A 444 -4.02 2.18 36.63
N PHE A 445 -5.27 2.56 36.39
CA PHE A 445 -6.21 1.79 35.58
C PHE A 445 -6.94 2.68 34.57
N ALA A 446 -6.82 2.40 33.27
CA ALA A 446 -7.50 3.15 32.22
C ALA A 446 -8.81 2.48 31.80
N LEU A 447 -9.91 3.22 31.84
CA LEU A 447 -11.22 2.75 31.38
C LEU A 447 -11.62 3.48 30.11
N ASP A 448 -11.83 2.75 29.02
CA ASP A 448 -12.34 3.35 27.78
C ASP A 448 -13.78 3.82 27.96
N THR A 449 -14.06 5.00 27.41
CA THR A 449 -15.37 5.66 27.42
C THR A 449 -15.91 5.85 26.01
N GLY A 450 -15.31 5.19 25.01
CA GLY A 450 -15.77 5.15 23.62
C GLY A 450 -17.13 4.49 23.42
N PHE A 451 -17.49 3.52 24.27
CA PHE A 451 -18.79 2.84 24.28
C PHE A 451 -19.40 2.89 25.70
N ALA A 452 -20.74 2.82 25.81
CA ALA A 452 -21.48 2.95 27.08
C ALA A 452 -20.99 4.14 27.95
N THR A 453 -20.82 5.30 27.31
CA THR A 453 -20.11 6.45 27.88
C THR A 453 -20.71 6.96 29.20
N GLN A 454 -22.04 6.94 29.34
CA GLN A 454 -22.70 7.44 30.56
C GLN A 454 -22.52 6.48 31.74
N GLU A 455 -22.59 5.17 31.48
CA GLU A 455 -22.38 4.09 32.45
C GLU A 455 -20.93 4.06 32.91
N ALA A 456 -19.97 4.18 31.97
CA ALA A 456 -18.55 4.29 32.29
C ALA A 456 -18.26 5.53 33.15
N TYR A 457 -18.87 6.67 32.84
CA TYR A 457 -18.76 7.87 33.68
C TYR A 457 -19.41 7.68 35.05
N ALA A 458 -20.59 7.07 35.13
CA ALA A 458 -21.25 6.77 36.39
C ALA A 458 -20.39 5.85 37.28
N PHE A 459 -19.76 4.84 36.69
CA PHE A 459 -18.82 3.96 37.38
C PHE A 459 -17.61 4.72 37.93
N VAL A 460 -16.97 5.56 37.12
CA VAL A 460 -15.81 6.36 37.56
C VAL A 460 -16.22 7.33 38.70
N ARG A 461 -17.43 7.91 38.66
CA ARG A 461 -17.95 8.73 39.78
C ARG A 461 -18.19 7.92 41.04
N ALA A 462 -18.72 6.71 40.91
CA ALA A 462 -19.09 5.85 42.03
C ALA A 462 -17.86 5.24 42.70
N CYS A 463 -16.89 4.79 41.90
CA CYS A 463 -15.67 4.13 42.37
C CYS A 463 -14.81 5.09 43.23
N ARG A 464 -14.72 6.38 42.86
CA ARG A 464 -13.92 7.41 43.55
C ARG A 464 -12.45 7.03 43.81
N ASP A 465 -11.96 5.97 43.17
CA ASP A 465 -10.59 5.52 43.29
C ASP A 465 -9.70 6.43 42.45
N SER A 466 -8.66 6.98 43.08
CA SER A 466 -7.75 7.91 42.43
C SER A 466 -6.95 7.25 41.31
N ARG A 467 -6.84 5.91 41.28
CA ARG A 467 -6.10 5.11 40.29
C ARG A 467 -6.83 5.00 38.96
N VAL A 468 -8.16 5.07 38.97
CA VAL A 468 -8.98 4.93 37.76
C VAL A 468 -8.92 6.23 36.94
N MET A 469 -8.71 6.10 35.64
CA MET A 469 -8.74 7.21 34.69
C MET A 469 -9.66 6.89 33.52
N ALA A 470 -10.59 7.80 33.24
CA ALA A 470 -11.43 7.71 32.05
C ALA A 470 -10.60 8.16 30.84
N VAL A 471 -10.49 7.29 29.84
CA VAL A 471 -9.76 7.57 28.60
C VAL A 471 -10.69 7.60 27.40
N LYS A 472 -10.27 8.33 26.37
CA LYS A 472 -10.91 8.32 25.06
C LYS A 472 -9.84 8.31 23.98
N GLY A 473 -9.85 7.29 23.12
CA GLY A 473 -8.97 7.21 21.96
C GLY A 473 -9.23 8.32 20.95
N VAL A 474 -8.16 8.95 20.45
CA VAL A 474 -8.19 9.87 19.30
C VAL A 474 -7.16 9.43 18.26
N PRO A 475 -7.47 9.52 16.96
CA PRO A 475 -6.60 9.00 15.91
C PRO A 475 -5.26 9.73 15.81
N ARG A 476 -5.22 11.03 16.16
CA ARG A 476 -4.00 11.85 16.18
C ARG A 476 -3.95 12.72 17.43
N GLY A 477 -2.74 12.91 17.96
CA GLY A 477 -2.46 13.83 19.06
C GLY A 477 -0.97 14.17 19.09
N ALA A 478 -0.62 15.30 19.71
CA ALA A 478 0.77 15.76 19.82
C ALA A 478 1.59 14.99 20.88
N ALA A 479 0.91 14.30 21.79
CA ALA A 479 1.51 13.49 22.85
C ALA A 479 0.66 12.23 23.07
N LEU A 480 1.27 11.18 23.61
CA LEU A 480 0.61 9.90 23.93
C LEU A 480 -0.66 10.09 24.77
N ILE A 481 -0.59 10.97 25.79
CA ILE A 481 -1.74 11.43 26.58
C ILE A 481 -1.87 12.94 26.45
N GLY A 482 -3.07 13.40 26.09
CA GLY A 482 -3.41 14.82 26.04
C GLY A 482 -3.91 15.37 27.37
N THR A 483 -4.07 16.69 27.42
CA THR A 483 -4.53 17.40 28.62
C THR A 483 -5.93 16.93 29.05
N PRO A 484 -6.15 16.59 30.33
CA PRO A 484 -7.45 16.12 30.80
C PRO A 484 -8.54 17.17 30.63
N THR A 485 -9.67 16.77 30.06
CA THR A 485 -10.85 17.62 29.89
C THR A 485 -11.89 17.32 30.97
N ALA A 486 -12.30 18.35 31.72
CA ALA A 486 -13.38 18.23 32.71
C ALA A 486 -14.74 18.22 32.00
N ILE A 487 -15.53 17.17 32.24
CA ILE A 487 -16.83 16.96 31.60
C ILE A 487 -17.98 17.54 32.43
N ASP A 488 -17.91 17.46 33.76
CA ASP A 488 -19.04 17.91 34.59
C ASP A 488 -19.08 19.44 34.70
N VAL A 489 -20.26 20.00 34.42
CA VAL A 489 -20.57 21.42 34.46
C VAL A 489 -21.70 21.64 35.47
N SER A 490 -21.59 22.65 36.34
CA SER A 490 -22.66 23.02 37.26
C SER A 490 -23.87 23.61 36.50
N GLN A 491 -25.05 23.68 37.13
CA GLN A 491 -26.24 24.34 36.54
C GLN A 491 -26.01 25.81 36.13
N GLY A 492 -24.93 26.44 36.59
CA GLY A 492 -24.49 27.79 36.20
C GLY A 492 -23.35 27.83 35.17
N GLY A 493 -23.10 26.74 34.43
CA GLY A 493 -22.11 26.71 33.34
C GLY A 493 -20.64 26.63 33.80
N LYS A 494 -20.36 26.52 35.11
CA LYS A 494 -18.99 26.43 35.63
C LYS A 494 -18.54 24.98 35.73
N LYS A 495 -17.40 24.65 35.13
CA LYS A 495 -16.77 23.31 35.22
C LYS A 495 -16.50 22.96 36.69
N LEU A 496 -16.95 21.78 37.13
CA LEU A 496 -16.77 21.32 38.51
C LEU A 496 -15.30 20.98 38.78
N ARG A 497 -14.71 21.58 39.82
CA ARG A 497 -13.29 21.40 40.18
C ARG A 497 -12.93 19.95 40.59
N ARG A 498 -13.93 19.16 41.00
CA ARG A 498 -13.85 17.72 41.32
C ARG A 498 -14.66 16.83 40.36
N GLY A 499 -15.04 17.36 39.19
CA GLY A 499 -15.76 16.58 38.17
C GLY A 499 -14.87 15.55 37.48
N ILE A 500 -15.48 14.62 36.74
CA ILE A 500 -14.75 13.63 35.94
C ILE A 500 -13.84 14.34 34.95
N LYS A 501 -12.59 13.84 34.87
CA LYS A 501 -11.61 14.22 33.85
C LYS A 501 -11.45 13.08 32.87
N VAL A 502 -11.59 13.38 31.59
CA VAL A 502 -11.31 12.43 30.50
C VAL A 502 -9.99 12.79 29.83
N TYR A 503 -9.14 11.78 29.69
CA TYR A 503 -7.83 11.89 29.08
C TYR A 503 -7.90 11.41 27.63
N THR A 504 -7.49 12.26 26.70
CA THR A 504 -7.41 11.88 25.28
C THR A 504 -6.14 11.07 25.06
N VAL A 505 -6.24 9.88 24.48
CA VAL A 505 -5.10 9.00 24.18
C VAL A 505 -4.86 8.99 22.68
N ALA A 506 -3.64 9.36 22.25
CA ALA A 506 -3.25 9.32 20.85
C ALA A 506 -2.94 7.88 20.43
N VAL A 507 -3.97 7.14 19.99
CA VAL A 507 -3.88 5.69 19.76
C VAL A 507 -2.82 5.34 18.71
N GLY A 508 -2.63 6.19 17.71
CA GLY A 508 -1.65 5.94 16.65
C GLY A 508 -0.19 5.96 17.14
N ILE A 509 0.14 6.79 18.14
CA ILE A 509 1.49 6.82 18.74
C ILE A 509 1.74 5.52 19.52
N ALA A 510 0.75 5.11 20.32
CA ALA A 510 0.84 3.90 21.13
C ALA A 510 0.94 2.63 20.27
N LYS A 511 0.12 2.51 19.21
CA LYS A 511 0.13 1.37 18.27
C LYS A 511 1.46 1.27 17.53
N LEU A 512 2.01 2.41 17.08
CA LEU A 512 3.31 2.46 16.43
C LEU A 512 4.45 2.02 17.37
N GLU A 513 4.51 2.56 18.59
CA GLU A 513 5.49 2.18 19.60
C GLU A 513 5.39 0.68 19.92
N PHE A 514 4.16 0.18 20.13
CA PHE A 514 3.92 -1.22 20.45
C PHE A 514 4.35 -2.17 19.34
N TYR A 515 4.03 -1.87 18.09
CA TYR A 515 4.34 -2.74 16.97
C TYR A 515 5.83 -2.80 16.69
N ASN A 516 6.54 -1.68 16.82
CA ASN A 516 8.01 -1.65 16.78
C ASN A 516 8.62 -2.49 17.89
N ASN A 517 8.03 -2.46 19.08
CA ASN A 517 8.46 -3.23 20.24
C ASN A 517 8.18 -4.73 20.09
N LEU A 518 7.02 -5.10 19.54
CA LEU A 518 6.66 -6.49 19.25
C LEU A 518 7.57 -7.13 18.19
N ARG A 519 8.19 -6.36 17.30
CA ARG A 519 9.12 -6.88 16.28
C ARG A 519 10.50 -7.25 16.81
N LYS A 520 10.85 -6.79 18.01
CA LYS A 520 12.19 -7.01 18.58
C LYS A 520 12.40 -8.49 18.91
N SER A 521 13.62 -8.97 18.66
CA SER A 521 14.12 -10.27 19.09
C SER A 521 14.97 -10.11 20.34
N ALA A 522 15.04 -11.17 21.14
CA ALA A 522 16.03 -11.25 22.21
C ALA A 522 17.39 -11.60 21.60
N ASP A 523 18.43 -10.94 22.06
CA ASP A 523 19.81 -11.22 21.65
C ASP A 523 20.50 -12.06 22.73
N VAL A 524 21.58 -12.73 22.36
CA VAL A 524 22.47 -13.41 23.32
C VAL A 524 23.72 -12.56 23.44
N SER A 525 24.14 -12.23 24.66
CA SER A 525 25.35 -11.44 24.89
C SER A 525 26.62 -12.19 24.45
N GLU A 526 27.75 -11.48 24.45
CA GLU A 526 29.07 -11.99 24.05
C GLU A 526 29.53 -13.22 24.85
N ASP A 527 28.94 -13.46 26.02
CA ASP A 527 29.16 -14.65 26.85
C ASP A 527 28.44 -15.91 26.33
N GLY A 528 27.58 -15.80 25.32
CA GLY A 528 26.84 -16.90 24.70
C GLY A 528 25.75 -17.52 25.57
N VAL A 529 25.49 -16.97 26.76
CA VAL A 529 24.61 -17.57 27.78
C VAL A 529 23.54 -16.59 28.26
N THR A 530 23.87 -15.31 28.42
CA THR A 530 22.91 -14.35 28.96
C THR A 530 22.02 -13.80 27.85
N THR A 531 20.70 -13.97 27.99
CA THR A 531 19.73 -13.38 27.07
C THR A 531 19.57 -11.89 27.41
N VAL A 532 19.82 -11.03 26.43
CA VAL A 532 19.67 -9.57 26.56
C VAL A 532 18.43 -9.15 25.77
N TYR A 533 17.47 -8.55 26.48
CA TYR A 533 16.29 -8.00 25.86
C TYR A 533 16.53 -6.54 25.47
N PRO A 534 16.24 -6.15 24.22
CA PRO A 534 16.37 -4.76 23.81
C PRO A 534 15.32 -3.87 24.49
N THR A 535 15.68 -2.62 24.75
CA THR A 535 14.78 -1.58 25.31
C THR A 535 13.41 -1.63 24.65
N GLY A 536 12.35 -1.78 25.44
CA GLY A 536 10.96 -1.83 24.98
C GLY A 536 10.49 -3.23 24.55
N PHE A 537 11.21 -4.30 24.86
CA PHE A 537 10.78 -5.66 24.53
C PHE A 537 9.42 -6.01 25.16
N VAL A 538 8.63 -6.82 24.45
CA VAL A 538 7.29 -7.23 24.87
C VAL A 538 7.27 -8.73 25.13
N HIS A 539 7.11 -9.07 26.40
CA HIS A 539 6.98 -10.43 26.90
C HIS A 539 5.51 -10.85 26.92
N LEU A 540 5.23 -12.01 26.35
CA LEU A 540 3.89 -12.60 26.27
C LEU A 540 3.93 -13.99 26.93
N PRO A 541 3.01 -14.34 27.84
CA PRO A 541 2.95 -15.67 28.40
C PRO A 541 2.37 -16.65 27.38
N LYS A 542 2.25 -17.93 27.73
CA LYS A 542 1.47 -18.95 26.97
C LYS A 542 -0.05 -18.69 26.97
N ILE A 543 -0.45 -17.46 26.63
CA ILE A 543 -1.84 -17.06 26.39
C ILE A 543 -2.34 -17.60 25.05
N ASP A 544 -3.66 -17.68 24.89
CA ASP A 544 -4.29 -18.20 23.69
C ASP A 544 -3.90 -17.45 22.40
N ALA A 545 -3.87 -18.18 21.28
CA ALA A 545 -3.50 -17.61 19.99
C ALA A 545 -4.45 -16.50 19.55
N GLU A 546 -5.76 -16.60 19.85
CA GLU A 546 -6.75 -15.58 19.50
C GLU A 546 -6.41 -14.21 20.11
N PHE A 547 -5.87 -14.18 21.33
CA PHE A 547 -5.43 -12.94 21.97
C PHE A 547 -4.28 -12.27 21.20
N ILE A 548 -3.27 -13.04 20.79
CA ILE A 548 -2.13 -12.51 20.00
C ILE A 548 -2.61 -12.00 18.64
N GLN A 549 -3.53 -12.75 18.06
CA GLN A 549 -4.13 -12.46 16.77
C GLN A 549 -4.99 -11.18 16.84
N GLN A 550 -5.55 -10.84 18.01
CA GLN A 550 -6.18 -9.54 18.28
C GLN A 550 -5.18 -8.40 18.55
N LEU A 551 -4.02 -8.68 19.18
CA LEU A 551 -2.94 -7.68 19.32
C LEU A 551 -2.44 -7.19 17.94
N CYS A 552 -2.43 -8.07 16.94
CA CYS A 552 -2.03 -7.78 15.57
C CYS A 552 -3.22 -7.47 14.63
N ALA A 553 -4.38 -7.11 15.16
CA ALA A 553 -5.62 -6.96 14.37
C ALA A 553 -5.67 -5.70 13.48
N GLU A 554 -4.74 -4.76 13.61
CA GLU A 554 -4.71 -3.53 12.83
C GLU A 554 -3.41 -3.38 12.06
N GLN A 555 -3.42 -2.60 10.98
CA GLN A 555 -2.22 -2.29 10.18
C GLN A 555 -2.16 -0.80 9.87
N LEU A 556 -0.96 -0.22 9.95
CA LEU A 556 -0.73 1.16 9.53
C LEU A 556 -0.56 1.20 8.01
N ILE A 557 -1.55 1.75 7.33
CA ILE A 557 -1.61 1.84 5.87
C ILE A 557 -1.38 3.29 5.46
N THR A 558 -0.56 3.51 4.44
CA THR A 558 -0.37 4.84 3.86
C THR A 558 -1.47 5.10 2.83
N ARG A 559 -2.51 5.83 3.22
CA ARG A 559 -3.54 6.32 2.31
C ARG A 559 -3.21 7.74 1.86
N ARG A 560 -3.52 8.09 0.62
CA ARG A 560 -3.43 9.49 0.19
C ARG A 560 -4.69 10.21 0.65
N ASP A 561 -4.53 11.38 1.28
CA ASP A 561 -5.67 12.22 1.62
C ASP A 561 -6.34 12.80 0.36
N ARG A 562 -7.45 13.51 0.54
CA ARG A 562 -8.19 14.15 -0.57
C ARG A 562 -7.35 15.13 -1.39
N ASN A 563 -6.20 15.58 -0.87
CA ASN A 563 -5.28 16.50 -1.51
C ASN A 563 -4.03 15.78 -2.08
N GLY A 564 -3.98 14.45 -2.02
CA GLY A 564 -2.89 13.63 -2.54
C GLY A 564 -1.69 13.48 -1.61
N PHE A 565 -1.74 14.00 -0.37
CA PHE A 565 -0.65 13.82 0.59
C PHE A 565 -0.68 12.43 1.22
N PRO A 566 0.48 11.75 1.36
CA PRO A 566 0.55 10.47 2.05
C PRO A 566 0.21 10.68 3.53
N VAL A 567 -0.89 10.07 3.96
CA VAL A 567 -1.39 10.06 5.32
C VAL A 567 -1.40 8.63 5.83
N ARG A 568 -0.64 8.38 6.89
CA ARG A 568 -0.62 7.08 7.56
C ARG A 568 -1.87 6.95 8.44
N GLU A 569 -2.68 5.93 8.20
CA GLU A 569 -3.91 5.62 8.94
C GLU A 569 -3.95 4.15 9.36
N TRP A 570 -4.35 3.89 10.61
CA TRP A 570 -4.51 2.54 11.13
C TRP A 570 -5.83 1.95 10.62
N GLN A 571 -5.76 0.82 9.91
CA GLN A 571 -6.91 0.09 9.40
C GLN A 571 -7.07 -1.24 10.14
N LYS A 572 -8.30 -1.52 10.59
CA LYS A 572 -8.68 -2.77 11.24
C LYS A 572 -8.83 -3.89 10.21
N MET A 573 -8.09 -4.98 10.41
CA MET A 573 -8.03 -6.13 9.51
C MET A 573 -8.84 -7.33 10.01
N ARG A 574 -9.16 -7.39 11.30
CA ARG A 574 -10.01 -8.41 11.92
C ARG A 574 -11.18 -7.77 12.63
N GLU A 575 -12.28 -8.49 12.82
CA GLU A 575 -13.46 -7.97 13.52
C GLU A 575 -13.19 -7.67 15.01
N ARG A 576 -12.27 -8.41 15.64
CA ARG A 576 -11.88 -8.26 17.05
C ARG A 576 -10.49 -7.65 17.19
N ASN A 577 -10.33 -6.65 18.08
CA ASN A 577 -9.09 -5.90 18.33
C ASN A 577 -8.94 -5.42 19.80
N GLU A 578 -9.77 -5.93 20.71
CA GLU A 578 -9.92 -5.47 22.09
C GLU A 578 -8.61 -5.62 22.88
N ALA A 579 -7.84 -6.68 22.61
CA ALA A 579 -6.51 -6.88 23.19
C ALA A 579 -5.53 -5.73 22.86
N LEU A 580 -5.54 -5.25 21.61
CA LEU A 580 -4.69 -4.15 21.16
C LEU A 580 -5.09 -2.83 21.82
N ASP A 581 -6.38 -2.53 21.83
CA ASP A 581 -6.90 -1.30 22.44
C ASP A 581 -6.67 -1.29 23.96
N CYS A 582 -6.82 -2.43 24.62
CA CYS A 582 -6.43 -2.62 26.02
C CYS A 582 -4.94 -2.31 26.27
N TYR A 583 -4.02 -2.79 25.42
CA TYR A 583 -2.59 -2.42 25.55
C TYR A 583 -2.38 -0.92 25.38
N VAL A 584 -2.99 -0.31 24.36
CA VAL A 584 -2.87 1.13 24.08
C VAL A 584 -3.26 1.96 25.30
N TYR A 585 -4.38 1.60 25.93
CA TYR A 585 -4.85 2.28 27.14
C TYR A 585 -3.99 1.96 28.37
N ALA A 586 -3.46 0.74 28.51
CA ALA A 586 -2.52 0.40 29.58
C ALA A 586 -1.21 1.19 29.44
N ARG A 587 -0.68 1.33 28.22
CA ARG A 587 0.51 2.14 27.93
C ARG A 587 0.29 3.63 28.25
N ALA A 588 -0.93 4.13 28.01
CA ALA A 588 -1.34 5.45 28.46
C ALA A 588 -1.42 5.52 30.00
N ALA A 589 -2.01 4.54 30.68
CA ALA A 589 -2.03 4.48 32.13
C ALA A 589 -0.61 4.52 32.74
N ALA A 590 0.33 3.78 32.17
CA ALA A 590 1.74 3.79 32.58
C ALA A 590 2.42 5.14 32.36
N SER A 591 2.17 5.78 31.21
CA SER A 591 2.69 7.14 30.94
C SER A 591 2.14 8.17 31.95
N SER A 592 0.85 8.06 32.31
CA SER A 592 0.23 8.89 33.35
C SER A 592 0.81 8.63 34.74
N ALA A 593 1.23 7.39 35.03
CA ALA A 593 1.93 7.04 36.27
C ALA A 593 3.37 7.55 36.31
N GLY A 594 3.91 8.00 35.17
CA GLY A 594 5.22 8.64 35.06
C GLY A 594 6.27 7.84 34.31
N LEU A 595 5.94 6.69 33.70
CA LEU A 595 6.88 5.80 33.01
C LEU A 595 7.86 6.54 32.08
N ASP A 596 7.37 7.50 31.29
CA ASP A 596 8.18 8.25 30.32
C ASP A 596 9.14 9.28 30.96
N ARG A 597 9.03 9.51 32.27
CA ARG A 597 9.85 10.44 33.07
C ARG A 597 10.64 9.72 34.16
N PHE A 598 10.58 8.38 34.21
CA PHE A 598 11.32 7.62 35.20
C PHE A 598 12.82 7.71 34.92
N GLU A 599 13.56 7.90 35.99
CA GLU A 599 15.01 8.00 36.03
C GLU A 599 15.47 6.86 36.95
N GLU A 600 16.77 6.61 37.01
CA GLU A 600 17.33 5.51 37.83
C GLU A 600 16.84 5.53 39.29
N ARG A 601 16.69 6.72 39.89
CA ARG A 601 16.13 6.88 41.24
C ARG A 601 14.70 6.35 41.40
N HIS A 602 13.87 6.50 40.37
CA HIS A 602 12.47 6.06 40.40
C HIS A 602 12.38 4.53 40.30
N TRP A 603 13.23 3.92 39.47
CA TRP A 603 13.33 2.47 39.37
C TRP A 603 13.84 1.84 40.67
N ARG A 604 14.88 2.43 41.27
CA ARG A 604 15.41 1.99 42.57
C ARG A 604 14.38 2.07 43.69
N GLU A 605 13.54 3.10 43.68
CA GLU A 605 12.45 3.23 44.66
C GLU A 605 11.41 2.10 44.51
N LEU A 606 11.01 1.78 43.28
CA LEU A 606 10.07 0.68 43.02
C LEU A 606 10.68 -0.68 43.40
N GLU A 607 11.95 -0.90 43.07
CA GLU A 607 12.70 -2.10 43.49
C GLU A 607 12.77 -2.22 45.01
N ARG A 608 13.04 -1.11 45.72
CA ARG A 608 13.05 -1.08 47.19
C ARG A 608 11.68 -1.43 47.77
N GLN A 609 10.59 -0.91 47.21
CA GLN A 609 9.23 -1.23 47.63
C GLN A 609 8.88 -2.72 47.43
N LEU A 610 9.52 -3.37 46.45
CA LEU A 610 9.38 -4.80 46.15
C LEU A 610 10.38 -5.69 46.90
N GLY A 611 11.22 -5.11 47.77
CA GLY A 611 12.24 -5.84 48.55
C GLY A 611 13.46 -6.28 47.73
N MET A 612 13.72 -5.66 46.58
CA MET A 612 14.79 -5.98 45.65
C MET A 612 15.99 -5.03 45.85
N GLU A 613 16.65 -5.06 47.01
CA GLU A 613 17.88 -4.28 47.22
C GLU A 613 19.09 -4.97 46.55
N ARG A 614 19.77 -4.26 45.66
CA ARG A 614 21.16 -4.59 45.25
C ARG A 614 22.14 -3.91 46.22
N PRO A 615 23.29 -4.52 46.55
CA PRO A 615 24.35 -3.84 47.29
C PRO A 615 24.77 -2.56 46.53
N PRO A 616 25.14 -1.47 47.24
CA PRO A 616 25.49 -0.22 46.59
C PRO A 616 26.69 -0.41 45.64
N ASP A 617 26.56 0.09 44.41
CA ASP A 617 27.69 0.22 43.48
C ASP A 617 28.80 1.04 44.18
N GLU A 618 30.05 0.55 44.12
CA GLU A 618 31.21 1.31 44.59
C GLU A 618 31.22 2.70 43.93
N PRO A 619 31.52 3.77 44.67
CA PRO A 619 31.63 5.10 44.09
C PRO A 619 32.63 5.05 42.92
N PRO A 620 32.37 5.77 41.81
CA PRO A 620 33.29 5.80 40.69
C PRO A 620 34.68 6.19 41.20
N PRO A 621 35.76 5.55 40.71
CA PRO A 621 37.09 5.86 41.18
C PRO A 621 37.33 7.36 41.01
N ILE A 622 37.72 8.01 42.10
CA ILE A 622 38.23 9.37 42.08
C ILE A 622 39.37 9.37 41.06
N GLN A 623 39.17 10.04 39.93
CA GLN A 623 40.26 10.29 39.00
C GLN A 623 41.31 11.12 39.74
N THR A 624 42.38 10.46 40.18
CA THR A 624 43.61 11.13 40.58
C THR A 624 44.14 11.82 39.33
N PHE A 625 44.03 13.14 39.30
CA PHE A 625 44.71 13.96 38.30
C PHE A 625 46.21 13.72 38.45
N ASP A 626 46.82 13.21 37.38
CA ASP A 626 48.27 13.11 37.25
C ASP A 626 48.84 14.55 37.09
N PRO A 627 49.76 15.03 37.95
CA PRO A 627 50.19 16.43 37.96
C PRO A 627 51.12 16.86 36.79
N ASP A 628 51.49 15.98 35.87
CA ASP A 628 52.60 16.20 34.94
C ASP A 628 52.23 16.30 33.44
N GLU A 629 51.10 16.91 33.10
CA GLU A 629 50.92 17.49 31.75
C GLU A 629 50.62 18.99 31.81
N ALA A 630 51.70 19.76 31.76
CA ALA A 630 51.69 21.21 31.71
C ALA A 630 51.18 21.74 30.36
N THR A 631 50.06 22.49 30.45
CA THR A 631 49.75 23.76 29.74
C THR A 631 49.59 23.81 28.21
N GLN A 632 48.50 24.44 27.75
CA GLN A 632 48.50 25.90 27.50
C GLN A 632 47.12 26.56 27.33
N ARG A 633 46.95 27.63 28.11
CA ARG A 633 46.21 28.90 27.88
C ARG A 633 44.68 28.93 28.01
N GLY A 634 44.23 29.78 28.96
CA GLY A 634 43.02 30.58 28.72
C GLY A 634 42.19 31.07 29.92
N GLY A 635 42.81 31.74 30.90
CA GLY A 635 42.27 32.89 31.66
C GLY A 635 40.81 32.93 32.15
N LEU A 636 40.65 32.93 33.47
CA LEU A 636 39.47 33.30 34.25
C LEU A 636 39.01 34.75 34.03
N ALA A 637 37.69 34.99 34.08
CA ALA A 637 37.12 36.16 34.77
C ALA A 637 35.64 35.93 35.14
N VAL A 638 35.37 36.05 36.44
CA VAL A 638 34.06 36.04 37.10
C VAL A 638 33.37 37.39 36.90
N SER A 639 32.04 37.45 36.74
CA SER A 639 31.25 38.57 37.31
C SER A 639 29.74 38.35 37.35
N ALA A 640 29.20 38.96 38.41
CA ALA A 640 27.85 39.02 38.96
C ALA A 640 26.70 39.51 38.04
N THR A 641 25.50 39.02 38.39
CA THR A 641 24.11 39.57 38.39
C THR A 641 23.70 40.82 37.58
N PRO A 642 22.39 41.00 37.28
CA PRO A 642 21.92 41.28 35.91
C PRO A 642 21.47 42.72 35.73
N SER A 643 21.68 43.29 34.52
CA SER A 643 21.03 44.54 34.14
C SER A 643 20.54 44.55 32.69
N ARG A 644 19.27 44.94 32.58
CA ARG A 644 18.57 45.62 31.48
C ARG A 644 18.48 44.93 30.10
N ARG A 645 17.22 44.58 29.79
CA ARG A 645 16.63 44.36 28.46
C ARG A 645 17.20 45.31 27.40
N ARG A 646 17.70 44.74 26.31
CA ARG A 646 17.91 45.45 25.04
C ARG A 646 17.08 44.78 23.95
N VAL A 647 16.13 45.56 23.43
CA VAL A 647 15.31 45.27 22.26
C VAL A 647 16.20 45.32 21.03
N ILE A 648 16.17 44.28 20.18
CA ILE A 648 16.77 44.30 18.85
C ILE A 648 15.62 44.20 17.84
N ARG A 649 15.45 45.29 17.09
CA ARG A 649 14.49 45.43 15.98
C ARG A 649 14.91 44.57 14.79
N SER A 650 13.91 44.03 14.10
CA SER A 650 14.02 43.22 12.89
C SER A 650 14.52 44.03 11.68
N ARG A 651 15.33 43.40 10.84
CA ARG A 651 16.03 43.97 9.67
C ARG A 651 15.18 44.20 8.40
N TRP A 652 13.88 44.34 8.52
CA TRP A 652 13.00 44.49 7.35
C TRP A 652 11.85 45.44 7.65
N LEU A 653 12.14 46.75 7.71
CA LEU A 653 11.28 47.92 7.42
C LEU A 653 11.88 49.15 8.13
N ARG A 654 11.92 50.29 7.44
CA ARG A 654 12.67 51.52 7.79
C ARG A 654 12.26 52.14 9.13
#